data_AF-A0A9P5ST21-F1
#
_entry.id   AF-A0A9P5ST21-F1
#
_cell.length_a   1.000
_cell.length_b   1.000
_cell.length_c   1.000
_cell.angle_alpha   90.00
_cell.angle_beta   90.00
_cell.angle_gamma   90.00
#
_symmetry.space_group_name_H-M   'P 1'
#
loop_
_entity.id
_entity.type
_entity.pdbx_description
1 polymer ?
#
loop_
_entity_poly.entity_id
_entity_poly.type
_entity_poly.pdbx_seq_one_letter_code
_entity_poly.pdbx_strand_id
1 'polypeptide(L)'
;MDPTKQHQQQPRTLRSRPTLILLLLSLVSLLSLFSTPTDAALAVRADAAIDLHYDTWDPFQGLAPHYSLAGVLVVGEVQKDCTVRVPAAAGPAGQAILGAVDPGHPITRTIVAIAYNWLDYCATYDDIFDKLPDLNAHLKSLNLPEVGAVVMDGDAQSTEDFGAPFIQLAEAKKWNQKAGLNISFIGSDSIVALSKYLGPSAAAPALLATVEQMDGPWNKLWSSIGFIIVIRGLDVLAGIIFVYGLWVLAFILKAKHESQHFRRYMILIPGCIYLPLSVVFAPYKVQVPWRNAVYYLSLLFPFISLGLQITMWSKLIYRIKRKTANKLFSYFSYVTILVPVISAFLDGIGWLIPGVPIIRMVGEKGFSFVTPAVIIVQAGLIFYYAATFFKSLKGVAVSQTTRTALIKITVLNLAMISFFILMLLSRIVSLMGLNMRNRAAYMTELVIFRFSFLFFYACCFRTLSIRQPTGSTVDSKGNPNGGHQSNTSPSKNQSKNHTHYNMDDLSNSNSNNNHMSSNHKGSRHDTESRPSLHYNKHLSNHASKGFTISDPSAVPPSPTSPKISYVPHANQLNSGYEDGASYPDPYKFNEFGHLAHYTHGEEGFYDGDKHSVYGGHRFPAKNGGGVVPLGKTRNSEGYSRFDTQDEDRRVRGTLKTMTTSTMSLDDFSIRLTRPNEILEYTTILEDMAVFIRSQGINQWPPGMFCSPNGQSDLTAAIAQGRCYTIPYAPASSDNNSCKAPIPVTAGIFMLGYDDPFDQALWDGLAGHTPWTDALYLHRLVLLQRFQGCGLTALIMAFAQEKVRVSGRHFLRMDCLYENEKLRRFYGERCLGPGKGGLRELDKIVHPEIGWEFARFELVVDSTTK
;
A
#
# COMPACT_ATOMS: atom_id res chain seq x y z
N MET A 1 22.55 31.56 -71.96
CA MET A 1 23.24 31.30 -70.69
C MET A 1 22.46 31.98 -69.57
N ASP A 2 21.59 31.23 -68.89
CA ASP A 2 21.22 31.45 -67.48
C ASP A 2 20.43 30.21 -66.99
N PRO A 3 21.01 29.29 -66.18
CA PRO A 3 20.34 28.07 -65.79
C PRO A 3 19.48 28.29 -64.54
N THR A 4 18.17 28.37 -64.77
CA THR A 4 17.08 27.76 -63.99
C THR A 4 17.25 27.62 -62.48
N LYS A 5 16.52 28.47 -61.75
CA LYS A 5 16.14 28.32 -60.34
C LYS A 5 15.42 26.98 -60.11
N GLN A 6 16.11 26.00 -59.52
CA GLN A 6 15.48 24.83 -58.92
C GLN A 6 14.88 25.20 -57.56
N HIS A 7 13.55 25.19 -57.48
CA HIS A 7 12.83 25.17 -56.21
C HIS A 7 13.05 23.81 -55.53
N GLN A 8 13.93 23.75 -54.54
CA GLN A 8 14.00 22.64 -53.58
C GLN A 8 12.71 22.62 -52.74
N GLN A 9 11.77 21.75 -53.11
CA GLN A 9 10.70 21.32 -52.23
C GLN A 9 11.30 20.52 -51.07
N GLN A 10 11.20 21.06 -49.85
CA GLN A 10 11.52 20.29 -48.64
C GLN A 10 10.51 19.13 -48.50
N PRO A 11 10.97 17.90 -48.23
CA PRO A 11 10.08 16.77 -48.02
C PRO A 11 9.23 17.00 -46.77
N ARG A 12 7.90 17.00 -46.95
CA ARG A 12 6.94 16.95 -45.85
C ARG A 12 7.20 15.68 -45.05
N THR A 13 7.78 15.84 -43.87
CA THR A 13 7.98 14.76 -42.91
C THR A 13 6.62 14.18 -42.53
N LEU A 14 6.40 12.92 -42.89
CA LEU A 14 5.27 12.13 -42.42
C LEU A 14 5.25 12.18 -40.89
N ARG A 15 4.21 12.81 -40.33
CA ARG A 15 3.91 12.77 -38.89
C ARG A 15 3.54 11.33 -38.52
N SER A 16 4.50 10.59 -38.01
CA SER A 16 4.33 9.26 -37.47
C SER A 16 3.42 9.30 -36.23
N ARG A 17 2.16 8.87 -36.39
CA ARG A 17 1.25 8.44 -35.33
C ARG A 17 1.32 6.94 -34.91
N PRO A 18 2.15 6.03 -35.50
CA PRO A 18 2.10 4.61 -35.16
C PRO A 18 2.65 4.30 -33.76
N THR A 19 3.48 5.17 -33.18
CA THR A 19 4.11 4.91 -31.88
C THR A 19 3.13 4.90 -30.71
N LEU A 20 2.08 5.75 -30.73
CA LEU A 20 1.09 5.79 -29.64
C LEU A 20 0.15 4.57 -29.68
N ILE A 21 -0.18 4.12 -30.89
CA ILE A 21 -1.06 2.97 -31.13
C ILE A 21 -0.35 1.65 -30.79
N LEU A 22 0.93 1.52 -31.16
CA LEU A 22 1.77 0.38 -30.74
C LEU A 22 1.91 0.30 -29.22
N LEU A 23 2.00 1.44 -28.53
CA LEU A 23 2.15 1.51 -27.08
C LEU A 23 0.84 1.18 -26.33
N LEU A 24 -0.30 1.59 -26.87
CA LEU A 24 -1.63 1.21 -26.36
C LEU A 24 -1.96 -0.26 -26.62
N LEU A 25 -1.62 -0.79 -27.81
CA LEU A 25 -1.81 -2.21 -28.14
C LEU A 25 -0.92 -3.13 -27.28
N SER A 26 0.32 -2.72 -26.96
CA SER A 26 1.15 -3.47 -26.00
C SER A 26 0.58 -3.47 -24.58
N LEU A 27 -0.14 -2.41 -24.19
CA LEU A 27 -0.79 -2.32 -22.87
C LEU A 27 -2.01 -3.25 -22.77
N VAL A 28 -2.79 -3.34 -23.85
CA VAL A 28 -3.98 -4.21 -23.94
C VAL A 28 -3.60 -5.70 -24.02
N SER A 29 -2.53 -6.04 -24.75
CA SER A 29 -2.03 -7.43 -24.78
C SER A 29 -1.40 -7.88 -23.45
N LEU A 30 -0.90 -6.94 -22.63
CA LEU A 30 -0.46 -7.24 -21.25
C LEU A 30 -1.65 -7.62 -20.36
N LEU A 31 -2.80 -6.98 -20.57
CA LEU A 31 -4.03 -7.20 -19.78
C LEU A 31 -4.70 -8.56 -20.06
N SER A 32 -4.47 -9.15 -21.23
CA SER A 32 -5.00 -10.47 -21.59
C SER A 32 -4.22 -11.67 -21.02
N LEU A 33 -3.07 -11.46 -20.38
CA LEU A 33 -2.27 -12.53 -19.75
C LEU A 33 -2.72 -12.85 -18.31
N PHE A 34 -3.79 -12.22 -17.80
CA PHE A 34 -4.17 -12.25 -16.39
C PHE A 34 -5.24 -13.29 -16.00
N SER A 35 -5.56 -14.31 -16.81
CA SER A 35 -6.58 -15.32 -16.45
C SER A 35 -6.03 -16.71 -16.07
N THR A 36 -6.18 -17.05 -14.77
CA THR A 36 -6.28 -18.39 -14.10
C THR A 36 -5.05 -19.33 -14.07
N PRO A 37 -4.95 -20.33 -13.16
CA PRO A 37 -5.76 -20.69 -11.99
C PRO A 37 -5.02 -20.59 -10.63
N THR A 38 -5.75 -20.81 -9.54
CA THR A 38 -5.28 -21.10 -8.17
C THR A 38 -4.68 -22.49 -8.11
N ASP A 39 -3.45 -22.62 -7.62
CA ASP A 39 -2.82 -23.93 -7.34
C ASP A 39 -2.01 -23.84 -6.03
N ALA A 40 -2.23 -24.85 -5.19
CA ALA A 40 -1.83 -24.93 -3.78
C ALA A 40 -0.33 -25.15 -3.51
N ALA A 41 0.09 -24.98 -2.24
CA ALA A 41 1.47 -25.23 -1.80
C ALA A 41 1.64 -25.68 -0.34
N LEU A 42 2.32 -26.80 -0.06
CA LEU A 42 2.51 -27.44 1.27
C LEU A 42 1.44 -28.43 1.69
N ALA A 43 1.75 -29.68 1.43
CA ALA A 43 1.07 -30.79 2.08
C ALA A 43 1.71 -31.01 3.46
N VAL A 44 0.86 -31.07 4.49
CA VAL A 44 1.16 -31.61 5.81
C VAL A 44 0.36 -32.90 5.95
N ARG A 45 1.01 -34.04 5.78
CA ARG A 45 0.37 -35.35 5.95
C ARG A 45 0.48 -35.82 7.38
N ALA A 46 -0.63 -35.83 8.11
CA ALA A 46 -0.69 -36.28 9.50
C ALA A 46 -1.35 -37.67 9.60
N ASP A 47 -0.54 -38.72 9.74
CA ASP A 47 -0.96 -40.13 9.76
C ASP A 47 -1.72 -40.57 8.48
N ALA A 48 -1.93 -41.87 8.25
CA ALA A 48 -2.51 -42.37 6.99
C ALA A 48 -3.96 -41.91 6.69
N ALA A 49 -4.57 -41.12 7.57
CA ALA A 49 -5.97 -40.72 7.51
C ALA A 49 -6.22 -39.23 7.22
N ILE A 50 -5.23 -38.33 7.35
CA ILE A 50 -5.45 -36.88 7.19
C ILE A 50 -4.35 -36.24 6.33
N ASP A 51 -4.70 -35.88 5.10
CA ASP A 51 -3.86 -35.05 4.22
C ASP A 51 -4.33 -33.59 4.34
N LEU A 52 -3.56 -32.75 5.05
CA LEU A 52 -3.84 -31.33 5.19
C LEU A 52 -3.01 -30.58 4.15
N HIS A 53 -3.66 -30.08 3.10
CA HIS A 53 -3.02 -29.17 2.15
C HIS A 53 -3.20 -27.74 2.65
N TYR A 54 -2.11 -27.12 3.05
CA TYR A 54 -2.06 -25.69 3.29
C TYR A 54 -1.58 -24.98 2.03
N ASP A 55 -1.77 -23.67 1.98
CA ASP A 55 -1.08 -22.81 1.04
C ASP A 55 0.13 -22.18 1.75
N THR A 56 1.32 -22.47 1.24
CA THR A 56 2.59 -21.95 1.69
C THR A 56 3.12 -20.99 0.69
N TRP A 57 3.81 -20.03 1.25
CA TRP A 57 4.84 -19.35 0.53
C TRP A 57 6.18 -20.04 0.77
N ASP A 58 6.87 -20.33 -0.33
CA ASP A 58 8.32 -20.45 -0.29
C ASP A 58 8.90 -19.03 -0.17
N PRO A 59 9.46 -18.66 0.99
CA PRO A 59 10.07 -17.36 1.15
C PRO A 59 11.31 -17.21 0.31
N PHE A 60 11.82 -18.25 -0.31
CA PHE A 60 13.04 -18.21 -1.07
C PHE A 60 12.76 -17.74 -2.48
N GLN A 61 13.43 -16.66 -2.84
CA GLN A 61 13.62 -16.39 -4.25
C GLN A 61 14.79 -17.23 -4.77
N GLY A 62 14.44 -18.32 -5.42
CA GLY A 62 15.37 -19.24 -6.03
C GLY A 62 14.80 -20.64 -6.02
N LEU A 63 15.43 -21.54 -6.75
CA LEU A 63 15.20 -22.98 -6.59
C LEU A 63 15.74 -23.36 -5.20
N ALA A 64 14.98 -23.13 -4.13
CA ALA A 64 15.15 -23.95 -2.96
C ALA A 64 14.87 -25.39 -3.42
N PRO A 65 15.75 -26.36 -3.13
CA PRO A 65 15.44 -27.74 -3.46
C PRO A 65 14.13 -28.09 -2.76
N HIS A 66 13.13 -28.55 -3.52
CA HIS A 66 11.91 -29.12 -2.97
C HIS A 66 12.32 -30.06 -1.83
N TYR A 67 11.81 -29.78 -0.64
CA TYR A 67 12.07 -30.64 0.50
C TYR A 67 10.75 -31.30 0.91
N SER A 68 10.83 -32.60 1.18
CA SER A 68 9.79 -33.38 1.82
C SER A 68 10.39 -33.91 3.11
N LEU A 69 9.97 -33.35 4.23
CA LEU A 69 10.51 -33.69 5.54
C LEU A 69 9.43 -34.35 6.39
N ALA A 70 9.61 -35.64 6.69
CA ALA A 70 8.85 -36.34 7.73
C ALA A 70 9.45 -36.02 9.11
N GLY A 71 8.60 -35.68 10.07
CA GLY A 71 9.01 -35.24 11.39
C GLY A 71 7.92 -35.34 12.45
N VAL A 72 8.32 -35.17 13.71
CA VAL A 72 7.37 -34.93 14.79
C VAL A 72 6.97 -33.46 14.76
N LEU A 73 5.70 -33.17 14.47
CA LEU A 73 5.15 -31.83 14.43
C LEU A 73 4.69 -31.38 15.81
N VAL A 74 5.20 -30.23 16.25
CA VAL A 74 4.87 -29.61 17.53
C VAL A 74 4.60 -28.12 17.34
N VAL A 75 3.82 -27.52 18.25
CA VAL A 75 3.62 -26.06 18.29
C VAL A 75 4.63 -25.43 19.24
N GLY A 76 5.37 -24.43 18.76
CA GLY A 76 6.28 -23.61 19.55
C GLY A 76 5.67 -22.25 19.87
N GLU A 77 5.91 -21.78 21.10
CA GLU A 77 5.53 -20.45 21.57
C GLU A 77 6.78 -19.57 21.68
N VAL A 78 6.76 -18.40 21.02
CA VAL A 78 7.85 -17.42 21.10
C VAL A 78 7.75 -16.63 22.40
N GLN A 79 8.85 -16.63 23.15
CA GLN A 79 8.97 -15.94 24.42
C GLN A 79 9.46 -14.49 24.22
N LYS A 80 9.38 -13.68 25.28
CA LYS A 80 9.83 -12.27 25.29
C LYS A 80 11.31 -12.06 24.94
N ASP A 81 12.14 -13.08 25.12
CA ASP A 81 13.57 -13.09 24.79
C ASP A 81 13.85 -13.70 23.41
N CYS A 82 12.82 -13.88 22.60
CA CYS A 82 12.84 -14.51 21.28
C CYS A 82 13.22 -15.99 21.26
N THR A 83 13.30 -16.64 22.43
CA THR A 83 13.43 -18.10 22.49
C THR A 83 12.11 -18.77 22.12
N VAL A 84 12.18 -19.93 21.46
CA VAL A 84 10.98 -20.73 21.14
C VAL A 84 10.89 -21.86 22.15
N ARG A 85 9.74 -21.98 22.83
CA ARG A 85 9.47 -23.08 23.77
C ARG A 85 8.38 -23.98 23.27
N VAL A 86 8.60 -25.28 23.42
CA VAL A 86 7.60 -26.32 23.11
C VAL A 86 7.00 -26.82 24.43
N PRO A 87 5.67 -27.06 24.51
CA PRO A 87 5.05 -27.61 25.71
C PRO A 87 5.72 -28.90 26.18
N ALA A 88 5.94 -29.06 27.50
CA ALA A 88 6.61 -30.24 28.04
C ALA A 88 5.89 -31.56 27.71
N ALA A 89 4.56 -31.51 27.57
CA ALA A 89 3.75 -32.65 27.19
C ALA A 89 4.08 -33.20 25.77
N ALA A 90 4.71 -32.40 24.91
CA ALA A 90 5.16 -32.84 23.59
C ALA A 90 6.26 -33.92 23.66
N GLY A 91 7.05 -33.97 24.73
CA GLY A 91 8.10 -34.98 24.91
C GLY A 91 7.55 -36.41 24.94
N PRO A 92 6.70 -36.77 25.93
CA PRO A 92 6.08 -38.09 25.99
C PRO A 92 5.28 -38.47 24.73
N ALA A 93 4.52 -37.52 24.17
CA ALA A 93 3.72 -37.76 22.96
C ALA A 93 4.61 -38.02 21.73
N GLY A 94 5.65 -37.21 21.53
CA GLY A 94 6.59 -37.40 20.44
C GLY A 94 7.41 -38.69 20.60
N GLN A 95 7.78 -39.07 21.82
CA GLN A 95 8.43 -40.35 22.10
C GLN A 95 7.55 -41.56 21.76
N ALA A 96 6.25 -41.49 22.10
CA ALA A 96 5.30 -42.53 21.72
C ALA A 96 5.19 -42.66 20.18
N ILE A 97 5.17 -41.54 19.46
CA ILE A 97 5.18 -41.52 17.99
C ILE A 97 6.47 -42.14 17.44
N LEU A 98 7.63 -41.71 17.94
CA LEU A 98 8.94 -42.21 17.50
C LEU A 98 9.10 -43.72 17.74
N GLY A 99 8.55 -44.23 18.85
CA GLY A 99 8.54 -45.67 19.15
C GLY A 99 7.59 -46.50 18.29
N ALA A 100 6.57 -45.86 17.69
CA ALA A 100 5.59 -46.52 16.82
C ALA A 100 6.02 -46.55 15.34
N VAL A 101 7.02 -45.76 14.96
CA VAL A 101 7.49 -45.63 13.57
C VAL A 101 8.38 -46.82 13.19
N ASP A 102 8.26 -47.27 11.93
CA ASP A 102 9.08 -48.34 11.37
C ASP A 102 10.59 -48.03 11.53
N PRO A 103 11.37 -48.89 12.21
CA PRO A 103 12.82 -48.73 12.36
C PRO A 103 13.58 -48.62 11.03
N GLY A 104 13.01 -49.12 9.92
CA GLY A 104 13.58 -48.99 8.57
C GLY A 104 13.53 -47.56 8.01
N HIS A 105 12.68 -46.68 8.58
CA HIS A 105 12.47 -45.31 8.13
C HIS A 105 12.47 -44.34 9.33
N PRO A 106 13.61 -44.19 10.03
CA PRO A 106 13.67 -43.42 11.26
C PRO A 106 13.37 -41.93 11.01
N ILE A 107 12.49 -41.37 11.82
CA ILE A 107 12.29 -39.92 11.87
C ILE A 107 13.45 -39.30 12.63
N THR A 108 14.19 -38.41 11.96
CA THR A 108 15.39 -37.80 12.51
C THR A 108 15.22 -36.32 12.85
N ARG A 109 14.03 -35.74 12.63
CA ARG A 109 13.80 -34.31 12.73
C ARG A 109 12.46 -33.97 13.40
N THR A 110 12.44 -32.83 14.07
CA THR A 110 11.23 -32.19 14.60
C THR A 110 10.81 -31.06 13.67
N ILE A 111 9.51 -30.93 13.43
CA ILE A 111 8.89 -29.81 12.71
C ILE A 111 8.25 -28.91 13.77
N VAL A 112 8.61 -27.63 13.80
CA VAL A 112 8.09 -26.68 14.79
C VAL A 112 7.19 -25.67 14.09
N ALA A 113 5.91 -25.63 14.46
CA ALA A 113 4.98 -24.60 14.00
C ALA A 113 4.95 -23.41 14.97
N ILE A 114 5.10 -22.17 14.49
CA ILE A 114 5.19 -20.96 15.31
C ILE A 114 4.13 -19.94 14.88
N ALA A 115 3.26 -19.54 15.81
CA ALA A 115 2.19 -18.56 15.57
C ALA A 115 2.69 -17.10 15.47
N TYR A 116 1.93 -16.22 14.79
CA TYR A 116 2.34 -14.86 14.41
C TYR A 116 2.63 -13.89 15.57
N ASN A 117 2.19 -14.20 16.79
CA ASN A 117 2.35 -13.32 17.96
C ASN A 117 3.81 -13.06 18.37
N TRP A 118 4.78 -13.63 17.66
CA TRP A 118 6.20 -13.39 17.86
C TRP A 118 6.66 -11.95 17.60
N LEU A 119 5.97 -11.19 16.74
CA LEU A 119 6.30 -9.78 16.47
C LEU A 119 6.07 -8.85 17.65
N ASP A 120 5.30 -9.29 18.65
CA ASP A 120 5.12 -8.55 19.90
C ASP A 120 6.41 -8.53 20.74
N TYR A 121 7.32 -9.48 20.48
CA TYR A 121 8.51 -9.73 21.28
C TYR A 121 9.82 -9.57 20.49
N CYS A 122 9.80 -9.84 19.19
CA CYS A 122 10.99 -9.89 18.34
C CYS A 122 10.87 -8.90 17.18
N ALA A 123 11.98 -8.22 16.87
CA ALA A 123 11.99 -7.23 15.80
C ALA A 123 12.12 -7.87 14.41
N THR A 124 12.77 -9.04 14.34
CA THR A 124 13.08 -9.77 13.12
C THR A 124 13.00 -11.27 13.36
N TYR A 125 12.82 -12.09 12.31
CA TYR A 125 12.95 -13.54 12.52
C TYR A 125 14.39 -13.98 12.77
N ASP A 126 15.39 -13.16 12.42
CA ASP A 126 16.79 -13.46 12.78
C ASP A 126 16.94 -13.52 14.31
N ASP A 127 16.19 -12.70 15.06
CA ASP A 127 16.15 -12.78 16.53
C ASP A 127 15.66 -14.15 17.03
N ILE A 128 14.76 -14.81 16.28
CA ILE A 128 14.24 -16.16 16.60
C ILE A 128 15.26 -17.23 16.18
N PHE A 129 15.82 -17.12 14.98
CA PHE A 129 16.75 -18.13 14.44
C PHE A 129 18.13 -18.08 15.07
N ASP A 130 18.58 -16.93 15.58
CA ASP A 130 19.78 -16.84 16.42
C ASP A 130 19.61 -17.63 17.73
N LYS A 131 18.36 -17.87 18.16
CA LYS A 131 17.99 -18.67 19.34
C LYS A 131 17.65 -20.13 19.01
N LEU A 132 17.89 -20.58 17.78
CA LEU A 132 17.69 -21.99 17.39
C LEU A 132 18.48 -23.00 18.26
N PRO A 133 19.72 -22.72 18.72
CA PRO A 133 20.43 -23.61 19.64
C PRO A 133 19.68 -23.83 20.95
N ASP A 134 19.01 -22.80 21.47
CA ASP A 134 18.22 -22.88 22.71
C ASP A 134 16.99 -23.78 22.49
N LEU A 135 16.32 -23.63 21.34
CA LEU A 135 15.22 -24.52 20.94
C LEU A 135 15.69 -25.98 20.81
N ASN A 136 16.83 -26.23 20.19
CA ASN A 136 17.38 -27.59 20.06
C ASN A 136 17.76 -28.19 21.41
N ALA A 137 18.35 -27.41 22.31
CA ALA A 137 18.62 -27.83 23.68
C ALA A 137 17.32 -28.19 24.43
N HIS A 138 16.27 -27.39 24.24
CA HIS A 138 14.94 -27.64 24.80
C HIS A 138 14.31 -28.92 24.23
N LEU A 139 14.31 -29.10 22.91
CA LEU A 139 13.81 -30.33 22.25
C LEU A 139 14.56 -31.58 22.75
N LYS A 140 15.89 -31.50 22.86
CA LYS A 140 16.71 -32.58 23.41
C LYS A 140 16.34 -32.92 24.85
N SER A 141 16.03 -31.92 25.67
CA SER A 141 15.56 -32.15 27.05
C SER A 141 14.22 -32.89 27.12
N LEU A 142 13.41 -32.79 26.06
CA LEU A 142 12.15 -33.53 25.88
C LEU A 142 12.35 -34.88 25.16
N ASN A 143 13.60 -35.29 24.93
CA ASN A 143 13.99 -36.42 24.09
C ASN A 143 13.49 -36.33 22.64
N LEU A 144 13.18 -35.16 22.12
CA LEU A 144 12.77 -35.00 20.72
C LEU A 144 14.00 -34.78 19.82
N PRO A 145 13.94 -35.16 18.53
CA PRO A 145 14.99 -34.85 17.57
C PRO A 145 15.20 -33.34 17.41
N GLU A 146 16.35 -32.94 16.89
CA GLU A 146 16.62 -31.55 16.55
C GLU A 146 15.64 -31.02 15.50
N VAL A 147 15.45 -29.71 15.47
CA VAL A 147 14.58 -29.07 14.48
C VAL A 147 15.12 -29.31 13.06
N GLY A 148 14.25 -29.75 12.16
CA GLY A 148 14.54 -29.90 10.73
C GLY A 148 13.68 -29.00 9.85
N ALA A 149 12.52 -28.57 10.34
CA ALA A 149 11.72 -27.55 9.68
C ALA A 149 11.03 -26.63 10.69
N VAL A 150 10.83 -25.37 10.28
CA VAL A 150 10.02 -24.39 11.02
C VAL A 150 8.92 -23.91 10.10
N VAL A 151 7.67 -24.09 10.53
CA VAL A 151 6.47 -23.62 9.84
C VAL A 151 5.99 -22.38 10.58
N MET A 152 6.13 -21.21 9.95
CA MET A 152 5.81 -19.93 10.56
C MET A 152 4.50 -19.38 10.02
N ASP A 153 3.81 -18.65 10.88
CA ASP A 153 2.63 -17.89 10.51
C ASP A 153 2.96 -16.69 9.62
N GLY A 154 2.20 -16.50 8.55
CA GLY A 154 2.11 -15.26 7.80
C GLY A 154 1.35 -14.19 8.60
N ASP A 155 1.17 -12.98 8.05
CA ASP A 155 0.41 -11.92 8.74
C ASP A 155 -0.99 -12.40 9.17
N ALA A 156 -1.27 -12.32 10.48
CA ALA A 156 -2.45 -12.90 11.13
C ALA A 156 -3.80 -12.38 10.62
N GLN A 157 -3.80 -11.29 9.86
CA GLN A 157 -5.03 -10.61 9.46
C GLN A 157 -5.62 -11.08 8.12
N SER A 158 -4.99 -12.01 7.41
CA SER A 158 -5.55 -12.47 6.14
C SER A 158 -5.25 -13.91 5.77
N THR A 159 -6.32 -14.59 5.36
CA THR A 159 -6.34 -15.94 4.77
C THR A 159 -5.97 -15.92 3.27
N GLU A 160 -5.90 -14.74 2.65
CA GLU A 160 -5.50 -14.55 1.25
C GLU A 160 -4.18 -13.78 1.10
N ASP A 161 -3.75 -13.05 2.14
CA ASP A 161 -2.64 -12.09 2.08
C ASP A 161 -1.35 -12.67 2.66
N PHE A 162 -0.76 -13.57 1.91
CA PHE A 162 0.56 -14.12 2.22
C PHE A 162 1.61 -13.08 1.81
N GLY A 163 2.17 -12.39 2.81
CA GLY A 163 3.01 -11.20 2.69
C GLY A 163 4.00 -11.18 1.52
N ALA A 164 4.22 -10.01 0.92
CA ALA A 164 5.02 -9.86 -0.30
C ALA A 164 6.44 -10.43 -0.20
N PRO A 165 7.08 -10.66 -1.36
CA PRO A 165 8.52 -10.96 -1.47
C PRO A 165 9.46 -10.02 -0.69
N PHE A 166 9.00 -8.87 -0.22
CA PHE A 166 9.81 -7.94 0.56
C PHE A 166 9.91 -8.27 2.06
N ILE A 167 9.06 -9.17 2.58
CA ILE A 167 9.17 -9.73 3.94
C ILE A 167 10.16 -10.91 3.94
N GLN A 168 11.09 -10.97 2.97
CA GLN A 168 12.18 -11.92 3.07
C GLN A 168 13.10 -11.55 4.22
N LEU A 169 13.28 -12.52 5.09
CA LEU A 169 14.49 -12.72 5.86
C LEU A 169 15.71 -12.64 4.95
N ALA A 170 16.46 -11.54 5.05
CA ALA A 170 17.71 -11.35 4.33
C ALA A 170 18.69 -12.52 4.55
N GLU A 171 18.52 -13.28 5.63
CA GLU A 171 19.34 -14.43 6.00
C GLU A 171 18.63 -15.80 5.95
N ALA A 172 17.37 -15.94 5.50
CA ALA A 172 16.73 -17.26 5.51
C ALA A 172 17.53 -18.31 4.70
N LYS A 173 18.19 -17.90 3.61
CA LYS A 173 19.09 -18.79 2.85
C LYS A 173 20.29 -19.25 3.68
N LYS A 174 20.86 -18.35 4.50
CA LYS A 174 21.95 -18.67 5.44
C LYS A 174 21.45 -19.68 6.48
N TRP A 175 20.24 -19.54 6.99
CA TRP A 175 19.63 -20.49 7.92
C TRP A 175 19.40 -21.86 7.29
N ASN A 176 18.85 -21.92 6.08
CA ASN A 176 18.69 -23.20 5.38
C ASN A 176 20.02 -23.92 5.15
N GLN A 177 21.06 -23.19 4.70
CA GLN A 177 22.34 -23.79 4.37
C GLN A 177 23.20 -24.12 5.59
N LYS A 178 23.22 -23.25 6.60
CA LYS A 178 24.11 -23.39 7.78
C LYS A 178 23.51 -24.29 8.85
N ALA A 179 22.20 -24.20 9.09
CA ALA A 179 21.52 -24.96 10.14
C ALA A 179 20.84 -26.24 9.63
N GLY A 180 20.81 -26.46 8.29
CA GLY A 180 20.03 -27.54 7.70
C GLY A 180 18.53 -27.42 8.02
N LEU A 181 18.07 -26.18 8.21
CA LEU A 181 16.73 -25.85 8.64
C LEU A 181 15.85 -25.58 7.42
N ASN A 182 14.69 -26.22 7.33
CA ASN A 182 13.75 -25.89 6.26
C ASN A 182 12.68 -24.93 6.78
N ILE A 183 12.65 -23.69 6.27
CA ILE A 183 11.68 -22.68 6.73
C ILE A 183 10.53 -22.59 5.71
N SER A 184 9.30 -22.64 6.20
CA SER A 184 8.08 -22.43 5.40
C SER A 184 7.14 -21.46 6.09
N PHE A 185 6.42 -20.66 5.30
CA PHE A 185 5.38 -19.76 5.79
C PHE A 185 4.01 -20.25 5.34
N ILE A 186 3.07 -20.43 6.27
CA ILE A 186 1.66 -20.75 5.98
C ILE A 186 0.74 -19.61 6.43
N GLY A 187 -0.52 -19.66 5.99
CA GLY A 187 -1.55 -18.73 6.49
C GLY A 187 -1.81 -18.85 7.98
N SER A 188 -2.34 -17.79 8.55
CA SER A 188 -2.71 -17.74 9.97
C SER A 188 -3.90 -18.61 10.30
N ASP A 189 -4.88 -18.69 9.42
CA ASP A 189 -5.94 -19.69 9.46
C ASP A 189 -5.37 -21.11 9.48
N SER A 190 -4.32 -21.36 8.70
CA SER A 190 -3.66 -22.65 8.60
C SER A 190 -2.92 -22.99 9.89
N ILE A 191 -2.21 -22.04 10.51
CA ILE A 191 -1.61 -22.24 11.84
C ILE A 191 -2.66 -22.36 12.94
N VAL A 192 -3.74 -21.59 12.89
CA VAL A 192 -4.84 -21.69 13.86
C VAL A 192 -5.53 -23.04 13.74
N ALA A 193 -5.78 -23.52 12.52
CA ALA A 193 -6.29 -24.86 12.28
C ALA A 193 -5.31 -25.92 12.79
N LEU A 194 -4.02 -25.78 12.47
CA LEU A 194 -2.98 -26.71 12.90
C LEU A 194 -2.82 -26.74 14.42
N SER A 195 -2.83 -25.58 15.07
CA SER A 195 -2.77 -25.46 16.54
C SER A 195 -4.05 -25.96 17.20
N LYS A 196 -5.22 -25.88 16.55
CA LYS A 196 -6.46 -26.53 17.00
C LYS A 196 -6.36 -28.05 16.93
N TYR A 197 -5.71 -28.61 15.91
CA TYR A 197 -5.42 -30.05 15.82
C TYR A 197 -4.42 -30.51 16.88
N LEU A 198 -3.40 -29.70 17.15
CA LEU A 198 -2.37 -30.00 18.15
C LEU A 198 -2.81 -29.66 19.59
N GLY A 199 -3.83 -28.79 19.74
CA GLY A 199 -4.61 -28.46 20.92
C GLY A 199 -3.85 -27.97 22.17
N PRO A 200 -4.28 -26.87 22.83
CA PRO A 200 -3.86 -26.60 24.21
C PRO A 200 -4.39 -27.65 25.21
N SER A 201 -5.44 -28.40 24.81
CA SER A 201 -6.13 -29.42 25.62
C SER A 201 -6.14 -30.83 25.00
N ALA A 202 -5.47 -31.03 23.86
CA ALA A 202 -5.44 -32.35 23.23
C ALA A 202 -4.46 -33.26 23.99
N ALA A 203 -4.86 -34.51 24.22
CA ALA A 203 -3.98 -35.55 24.75
C ALA A 203 -2.77 -35.87 23.84
N ALA A 204 -2.65 -35.22 22.68
CA ALA A 204 -1.61 -35.41 21.67
C ALA A 204 -0.96 -34.07 21.25
N PRO A 205 -0.07 -33.49 22.08
CA PRO A 205 0.70 -32.27 21.78
C PRO A 205 1.78 -32.44 20.70
N ALA A 206 1.80 -33.59 20.03
CA ALA A 206 2.71 -33.92 18.95
C ALA A 206 1.97 -34.82 17.94
N LEU A 207 2.28 -34.67 16.65
CA LEU A 207 1.75 -35.51 15.57
C LEU A 207 2.88 -35.93 14.64
N LEU A 208 2.75 -37.11 14.04
CA LEU A 208 3.61 -37.48 12.91
C LEU A 208 3.17 -36.69 11.69
N ALA A 209 4.04 -35.88 11.12
CA ALA A 209 3.72 -35.09 9.94
C ALA A 209 4.81 -35.16 8.86
N THR A 210 4.41 -35.14 7.59
CA THR A 210 5.33 -34.85 6.47
C THR A 210 5.03 -33.48 5.91
N VAL A 211 6.00 -32.58 5.92
CA VAL A 211 5.94 -31.23 5.33
C VAL A 211 6.63 -31.26 3.98
N GLU A 212 5.87 -31.01 2.92
CA GLU A 212 6.39 -30.98 1.54
C GLU A 212 6.33 -29.56 0.95
N GLN A 213 7.46 -28.93 0.63
CA GLN A 213 7.46 -27.61 0.01
C GLN A 213 7.17 -27.67 -1.49
N MET A 214 6.06 -27.04 -1.92
CA MET A 214 5.73 -26.84 -3.33
C MET A 214 6.11 -25.44 -3.80
N ASP A 215 6.23 -25.26 -5.13
CA ASP A 215 6.45 -23.94 -5.73
C ASP A 215 5.26 -23.01 -5.44
N GLY A 216 5.50 -22.04 -4.54
CA GLY A 216 4.51 -21.02 -4.23
C GLY A 216 4.10 -20.18 -5.44
N PRO A 217 2.95 -19.49 -5.38
CA PRO A 217 2.39 -18.71 -6.51
C PRO A 217 3.33 -17.59 -6.98
N TRP A 218 4.15 -17.05 -6.09
CA TRP A 218 5.21 -16.08 -6.41
C TRP A 218 6.36 -16.72 -7.17
N ASN A 219 6.86 -17.90 -6.77
CA ASN A 219 7.91 -18.62 -7.50
C ASN A 219 7.48 -18.93 -8.93
N LYS A 220 6.23 -19.39 -9.10
CA LYS A 220 5.62 -19.57 -10.43
C LYS A 220 5.58 -18.27 -11.24
N LEU A 221 5.28 -17.13 -10.62
CA LEU A 221 5.33 -15.82 -11.28
C LEU A 221 6.76 -15.46 -11.72
N TRP A 222 7.73 -15.58 -10.80
CA TRP A 222 9.14 -15.25 -11.03
C TRP A 222 9.78 -16.13 -12.12
N SER A 223 9.40 -17.40 -12.19
CA SER A 223 9.85 -18.34 -13.21
C SER A 223 9.02 -18.27 -14.51
N SER A 224 7.87 -17.60 -14.49
CA SER A 224 7.00 -17.51 -15.66
C SER A 224 7.70 -16.78 -16.82
N ILE A 225 7.55 -17.34 -18.03
CA ILE A 225 8.04 -16.73 -19.27
C ILE A 225 7.45 -15.33 -19.45
N GLY A 226 6.17 -15.15 -19.13
CA GLY A 226 5.48 -13.86 -19.22
C GLY A 226 6.13 -12.78 -18.36
N PHE A 227 6.41 -13.08 -17.09
CA PHE A 227 7.11 -12.14 -16.23
C PHE A 227 8.51 -11.80 -16.75
N ILE A 228 9.28 -12.82 -17.12
CA ILE A 228 10.64 -12.64 -17.65
C ILE A 228 10.62 -11.73 -18.89
N ILE A 229 9.69 -11.95 -19.82
CA ILE A 229 9.54 -11.12 -21.02
C ILE A 229 9.23 -9.66 -20.65
N VAL A 230 8.28 -9.43 -19.74
CA VAL A 230 7.91 -8.07 -19.31
C VAL A 230 9.11 -7.34 -18.71
N ILE A 231 9.81 -7.99 -17.78
CA ILE A 231 10.96 -7.40 -17.09
C ILE A 231 12.13 -7.15 -18.05
N ARG A 232 12.50 -8.14 -18.87
CA ARG A 232 13.58 -7.97 -19.84
C ARG A 232 13.22 -6.94 -20.92
N GLY A 233 11.96 -6.86 -21.31
CA GLY A 233 11.46 -5.81 -22.21
C GLY A 233 11.66 -4.41 -21.62
N LEU A 234 11.36 -4.22 -20.34
CA LEU A 234 11.60 -2.97 -19.63
C LEU A 234 13.10 -2.64 -19.50
N ASP A 235 13.95 -3.64 -19.22
CA ASP A 235 15.41 -3.47 -19.16
C ASP A 235 16.00 -3.06 -20.52
N VAL A 236 15.54 -3.67 -21.62
CA VAL A 236 15.93 -3.29 -22.99
C VAL A 236 15.52 -1.86 -23.30
N LEU A 237 14.30 -1.46 -22.93
CA LEU A 237 13.83 -0.10 -23.11
C LEU A 237 14.66 0.90 -22.30
N ALA A 238 15.04 0.55 -21.07
CA ALA A 238 15.97 1.33 -20.26
C ALA A 238 17.33 1.49 -20.94
N GLY A 239 17.86 0.42 -21.52
CA GLY A 239 19.10 0.41 -22.29
C GLY A 239 19.07 1.34 -23.51
N ILE A 240 17.97 1.33 -24.27
CA ILE A 240 17.77 2.24 -25.43
C ILE A 240 17.79 3.71 -24.98
N ILE A 241 17.05 4.03 -23.90
CA ILE A 241 17.00 5.39 -23.35
C ILE A 241 18.36 5.81 -22.79
N PHE A 242 19.10 4.89 -22.16
CA PHE A 242 20.44 5.13 -21.66
C PHE A 242 21.43 5.45 -22.79
N VAL A 243 21.45 4.66 -23.87
CA VAL A 243 22.30 4.94 -25.05
C VAL A 243 21.95 6.29 -25.67
N TYR A 244 20.66 6.63 -25.74
CA TYR A 244 20.23 7.97 -26.17
C TYR A 244 20.75 9.08 -25.24
N GLY A 245 20.68 8.87 -23.93
CA GLY A 245 21.22 9.78 -22.92
C GLY A 245 22.73 10.01 -23.07
N LEU A 246 23.50 8.93 -23.28
CA LEU A 246 24.94 9.01 -23.56
C LEU A 246 25.24 9.77 -24.86
N TRP A 247 24.46 9.54 -25.92
CA TRP A 247 24.59 10.29 -27.16
C TRP A 247 24.32 11.79 -26.95
N VAL A 248 23.27 12.15 -26.19
CA VAL A 248 22.98 13.55 -25.84
C VAL A 248 24.11 14.15 -25.01
N LEU A 249 24.65 13.40 -24.03
CA LEU A 249 25.76 13.83 -23.20
C LEU A 249 27.03 14.09 -24.03
N ALA A 250 27.42 13.16 -24.90
CA ALA A 250 28.56 13.31 -25.80
C ALA A 250 28.38 14.48 -26.78
N PHE A 251 27.16 14.67 -27.29
CA PHE A 251 26.82 15.80 -28.14
C PHE A 251 27.00 17.14 -27.41
N ILE A 252 26.60 17.23 -26.14
CA ILE A 252 26.77 18.44 -25.32
C ILE A 252 28.24 18.66 -24.95
N LEU A 253 28.98 17.60 -24.60
CA LEU A 253 30.42 17.69 -24.31
C LEU A 253 31.24 18.19 -25.51
N LYS A 254 30.84 17.81 -26.73
CA LYS A 254 31.49 18.25 -27.98
C LYS A 254 31.20 19.73 -28.30
N ALA A 255 30.09 20.29 -27.82
CA ALA A 255 29.82 21.71 -27.93
C ALA A 255 30.72 22.48 -26.93
N LYS A 256 31.83 23.04 -27.44
CA LYS A 256 32.89 23.68 -26.63
C LYS A 256 32.37 24.57 -25.48
N HIS A 257 32.74 24.17 -24.26
CA HIS A 257 33.14 24.92 -23.06
C HIS A 257 32.44 26.24 -22.65
N GLU A 258 31.19 26.48 -23.02
CA GLU A 258 30.41 27.53 -22.34
C GLU A 258 29.86 27.01 -21.00
N SER A 259 30.09 27.77 -19.92
CA SER A 259 29.59 27.50 -18.55
C SER A 259 28.07 27.29 -18.48
N GLN A 260 27.33 27.68 -19.53
CA GLN A 260 25.90 27.46 -19.70
C GLN A 260 25.50 25.97 -19.76
N HIS A 261 26.44 25.06 -20.07
CA HIS A 261 26.16 23.62 -20.14
C HIS A 261 26.16 22.92 -18.77
N PHE A 262 26.72 23.54 -17.73
CA PHE A 262 26.82 22.94 -16.38
C PHE A 262 25.49 22.42 -15.84
N ARG A 263 24.42 23.21 -16.01
CA ARG A 263 23.08 22.82 -15.54
C ARG A 263 22.47 21.65 -16.31
N ARG A 264 22.86 21.47 -17.59
CA ARG A 264 22.41 20.32 -18.38
C ARG A 264 23.11 19.05 -17.90
N TYR A 265 24.40 19.14 -17.58
CA TYR A 265 25.16 18.02 -17.01
C TYR A 265 24.56 17.54 -15.69
N MET A 266 24.16 18.47 -14.82
CA MET A 266 23.53 18.15 -13.54
C MET A 266 22.18 17.43 -13.66
N ILE A 267 21.52 17.45 -14.83
CA ILE A 267 20.29 16.67 -15.10
C ILE A 267 20.63 15.36 -15.85
N LEU A 268 21.59 15.39 -16.79
CA LEU A 268 21.98 14.23 -17.60
C LEU A 268 22.72 13.16 -16.81
N ILE A 269 23.71 13.56 -16.02
CA ILE A 269 24.57 12.63 -15.28
C ILE A 269 23.74 11.74 -14.33
N PRO A 270 22.81 12.28 -13.52
CA PRO A 270 21.91 11.46 -12.73
C PRO A 270 21.16 10.39 -13.53
N GLY A 271 20.67 10.72 -14.73
CA GLY A 271 19.98 9.75 -15.58
C GLY A 271 20.90 8.68 -16.17
N CYS A 272 22.11 9.06 -16.55
CA CYS A 272 23.13 8.11 -17.01
C CYS A 272 23.63 7.18 -15.89
N ILE A 273 23.53 7.58 -14.62
CA ILE A 273 23.85 6.73 -13.48
C ILE A 273 22.64 5.87 -13.10
N TYR A 274 21.45 6.47 -13.01
CA TYR A 274 20.24 5.77 -12.56
C TYR A 274 19.82 4.64 -13.49
N LEU A 275 19.77 4.86 -14.82
CA LEU A 275 19.24 3.86 -15.74
C LEU A 275 19.99 2.52 -15.66
N PRO A 276 21.34 2.48 -15.71
CA PRO A 276 22.10 1.25 -15.49
C PRO A 276 21.88 0.65 -14.09
N LEU A 277 21.91 1.47 -13.04
CA LEU A 277 21.67 1.00 -11.67
C LEU A 277 20.28 0.37 -11.54
N SER A 278 19.27 0.95 -12.18
CA SER A 278 17.91 0.44 -12.15
C SER A 278 17.79 -0.93 -12.81
N VAL A 279 18.62 -1.23 -13.82
CA VAL A 279 18.65 -2.54 -14.49
C VAL A 279 19.44 -3.56 -13.65
N VAL A 280 20.61 -3.16 -13.15
CA VAL A 280 21.51 -4.04 -12.38
C VAL A 280 20.93 -4.38 -11.01
N PHE A 281 20.38 -3.39 -10.32
CA PHE A 281 19.83 -3.47 -8.96
C PHE A 281 18.31 -3.42 -8.96
N ALA A 282 17.71 -3.93 -10.02
CA ALA A 282 16.29 -4.04 -10.06
C ALA A 282 15.75 -4.90 -8.90
N PRO A 283 14.68 -4.46 -8.20
CA PRO A 283 14.07 -5.23 -7.11
C PRO A 283 13.25 -6.43 -7.64
N TYR A 284 13.70 -7.02 -8.76
CA TYR A 284 13.17 -8.27 -9.28
C TYR A 284 13.72 -9.47 -8.53
N LYS A 285 14.71 -9.26 -7.64
CA LYS A 285 15.06 -10.29 -6.69
C LYS A 285 15.16 -9.75 -5.30
N VAL A 286 15.00 -10.58 -4.28
CA VAL A 286 15.28 -10.22 -2.92
C VAL A 286 16.73 -9.89 -2.84
N GLN A 287 16.90 -8.69 -2.36
CA GLN A 287 18.12 -7.97 -2.38
C GLN A 287 18.68 -8.11 -0.98
N VAL A 288 19.89 -8.65 -0.93
CA VAL A 288 20.82 -8.34 0.15
C VAL A 288 20.72 -6.84 0.49
N PRO A 289 20.71 -6.45 1.78
CA PRO A 289 20.35 -5.09 2.19
C PRO A 289 21.09 -3.96 1.43
N TRP A 290 22.38 -4.17 1.11
CA TRP A 290 23.15 -3.20 0.33
C TRP A 290 22.62 -2.95 -1.08
N ARG A 291 21.99 -3.94 -1.73
CA ARG A 291 21.38 -3.76 -3.06
C ARG A 291 20.13 -2.89 -2.95
N ASN A 292 19.29 -3.10 -1.94
CA ASN A 292 18.15 -2.24 -1.66
C ASN A 292 18.61 -0.81 -1.37
N ALA A 293 19.67 -0.66 -0.57
CA ALA A 293 20.28 0.62 -0.32
C ALA A 293 20.72 1.32 -1.61
N VAL A 294 21.45 0.62 -2.49
CA VAL A 294 21.87 1.16 -3.80
C VAL A 294 20.65 1.54 -4.65
N TYR A 295 19.61 0.72 -4.65
CA TYR A 295 18.38 1.00 -5.38
C TYR A 295 17.68 2.26 -4.86
N TYR A 296 17.43 2.38 -3.56
CA TYR A 296 16.79 3.57 -2.97
C TYR A 296 17.65 4.83 -3.09
N LEU A 297 18.98 4.71 -2.87
CA LEU A 297 19.92 5.81 -3.11
C LEU A 297 19.95 6.22 -4.59
N SER A 298 19.73 5.28 -5.52
CA SER A 298 19.62 5.63 -6.93
C SER A 298 18.38 6.49 -7.22
N LEU A 299 17.29 6.37 -6.45
CA LEU A 299 16.10 7.20 -6.61
C LEU A 299 16.36 8.69 -6.32
N LEU A 300 17.45 9.03 -5.62
CA LEU A 300 17.90 10.42 -5.46
C LEU A 300 18.13 11.10 -6.81
N PHE A 301 18.65 10.37 -7.79
CA PHE A 301 19.00 10.91 -9.11
C PHE A 301 17.78 11.45 -9.88
N PRO A 302 16.67 10.71 -10.01
CA PRO A 302 15.43 11.24 -10.58
C PRO A 302 14.90 12.47 -9.86
N PHE A 303 14.86 12.47 -8.52
CA PHE A 303 14.32 13.59 -7.75
C PHE A 303 15.17 14.85 -7.86
N ILE A 304 16.50 14.71 -7.82
CA ILE A 304 17.43 15.82 -8.04
C ILE A 304 17.27 16.39 -9.46
N SER A 305 17.24 15.51 -10.47
CA SER A 305 17.06 15.87 -11.88
C SER A 305 15.77 16.66 -12.10
N LEU A 306 14.65 16.13 -11.60
CA LEU A 306 13.33 16.75 -11.68
C LEU A 306 13.32 18.10 -10.96
N GLY A 307 13.92 18.14 -9.78
CA GLY A 307 14.03 19.35 -8.99
C GLY A 307 14.78 20.48 -9.67
N LEU A 308 15.94 20.16 -10.24
CA LEU A 308 16.73 21.10 -11.03
C LEU A 308 15.95 21.58 -12.25
N GLN A 309 15.17 20.71 -12.89
CA GLN A 309 14.32 21.08 -14.01
C GLN A 309 13.19 22.05 -13.60
N ILE A 310 12.47 21.77 -12.52
CA ILE A 310 11.40 22.64 -11.99
C ILE A 310 11.98 24.00 -11.57
N THR A 311 13.11 24.02 -10.86
CA THR A 311 13.76 25.28 -10.41
C THR A 311 14.31 26.10 -11.56
N MET A 312 14.82 25.47 -12.63
CA MET A 312 15.21 26.20 -13.84
C MET A 312 14.00 26.81 -14.53
N TRP A 313 12.88 26.09 -14.57
CA TRP A 313 11.68 26.56 -15.21
C TRP A 313 10.98 27.66 -14.41
N SER A 314 10.92 27.54 -13.08
CA SER A 314 10.40 28.60 -12.20
C SER A 314 11.18 29.90 -12.35
N LYS A 315 12.52 29.83 -12.43
CA LYS A 315 13.39 30.99 -12.69
C LYS A 315 13.11 31.61 -14.06
N LEU A 316 12.88 30.79 -15.09
CA LEU A 316 12.50 31.28 -16.42
C LEU A 316 11.16 32.04 -16.36
N ILE A 317 10.14 31.47 -15.71
CA ILE A 317 8.83 32.11 -15.57
C ILE A 317 8.91 33.40 -14.74
N TYR A 318 9.69 33.41 -13.67
CA TYR A 318 9.93 34.62 -12.88
C TYR A 318 10.59 35.74 -13.69
N ARG A 319 11.53 35.39 -14.58
CA ARG A 319 12.16 36.35 -15.51
C ARG A 319 11.17 36.89 -16.54
N ILE A 320 10.29 36.04 -17.08
CA ILE A 320 9.25 36.46 -18.03
C ILE A 320 8.21 37.34 -17.33
N LYS A 321 7.86 37.00 -16.09
CA LYS A 321 6.78 37.65 -15.34
C LYS A 321 7.18 37.81 -13.87
N ARG A 322 7.71 38.98 -13.54
CA ARG A 322 8.27 39.32 -12.22
C ARG A 322 7.19 39.58 -11.16
N LYS A 323 6.34 38.60 -10.89
CA LYS A 323 5.35 38.62 -9.80
C LYS A 323 5.92 38.00 -8.53
N THR A 324 5.59 38.55 -7.38
CA THR A 324 5.99 38.03 -6.05
C THR A 324 5.60 36.56 -5.88
N ALA A 325 4.40 36.17 -6.35
CA ALA A 325 3.96 34.77 -6.33
C ALA A 325 4.94 33.82 -7.05
N ASN A 326 5.51 34.24 -8.19
CA ASN A 326 6.48 33.41 -8.93
C ASN A 326 7.81 33.28 -8.19
N LYS A 327 8.19 34.30 -7.40
CA LYS A 327 9.36 34.23 -6.50
C LYS A 327 9.10 33.20 -5.40
N LEU A 328 7.93 33.26 -4.76
CA LEU A 328 7.52 32.32 -3.71
C LEU A 328 7.47 30.88 -4.23
N PHE A 329 6.80 30.64 -5.37
CA PHE A 329 6.73 29.31 -5.98
C PHE A 329 8.12 28.77 -6.37
N SER A 330 9.07 29.65 -6.72
CA SER A 330 10.44 29.24 -6.98
C SER A 330 11.22 28.87 -5.71
N TYR A 331 10.86 29.39 -4.54
CA TYR A 331 11.42 28.89 -3.27
C TYR A 331 10.76 27.57 -2.87
N PHE A 332 9.45 27.49 -3.05
CA PHE A 332 8.68 26.31 -2.73
C PHE A 332 9.12 25.08 -3.55
N SER A 333 9.56 25.27 -4.80
CA SER A 333 10.14 24.16 -5.57
C SER A 333 11.37 23.55 -4.90
N TYR A 334 12.22 24.30 -4.20
CA TYR A 334 13.35 23.73 -3.44
C TYR A 334 12.88 22.82 -2.29
N VAL A 335 11.85 23.24 -1.56
CA VAL A 335 11.27 22.44 -0.46
C VAL A 335 10.71 21.13 -1.00
N THR A 336 9.98 21.18 -2.12
CA THR A 336 9.42 19.97 -2.73
C THR A 336 10.48 18.99 -3.25
N ILE A 337 11.74 19.42 -3.42
CA ILE A 337 12.85 18.54 -3.84
C ILE A 337 13.49 17.89 -2.62
N LEU A 338 13.66 18.68 -1.56
CA LEU A 338 14.35 18.25 -0.37
C LEU A 338 13.64 17.06 0.29
N VAL A 339 12.31 17.07 0.34
CA VAL A 339 11.53 16.05 1.03
C VAL A 339 11.71 14.65 0.42
N PRO A 340 11.46 14.41 -0.89
CA PRO A 340 11.69 13.09 -1.49
C PRO A 340 13.15 12.65 -1.46
N VAL A 341 14.09 13.60 -1.56
CA VAL A 341 15.54 13.32 -1.47
C VAL A 341 15.91 12.84 -0.07
N ILE A 342 15.44 13.51 0.99
CA ILE A 342 15.67 13.06 2.36
C ILE A 342 14.99 11.72 2.61
N SER A 343 13.75 11.52 2.18
CA SER A 343 13.04 10.25 2.37
C SER A 343 13.76 9.08 1.68
N ALA A 344 14.15 9.23 0.41
CA ALA A 344 14.88 8.18 -0.31
C ALA A 344 16.30 7.95 0.27
N PHE A 345 16.94 8.99 0.79
CA PHE A 345 18.23 8.86 1.47
C PHE A 345 18.10 8.11 2.80
N LEU A 346 17.15 8.49 3.65
CA LEU A 346 16.90 7.82 4.93
C LEU A 346 16.50 6.36 4.72
N ASP A 347 15.67 6.07 3.71
CA ASP A 347 15.32 4.69 3.36
C ASP A 347 16.56 3.90 2.91
N GLY A 348 17.35 4.46 1.98
CA GLY A 348 18.60 3.85 1.53
C GLY A 348 19.62 3.60 2.64
N ILE A 349 19.81 4.55 3.56
CA ILE A 349 20.68 4.38 4.73
C ILE A 349 20.08 3.38 5.73
N GLY A 350 18.77 3.38 5.92
CA GLY A 350 18.08 2.41 6.78
C GLY A 350 18.32 0.96 6.35
N TRP A 351 18.51 0.72 5.05
CA TRP A 351 18.92 -0.58 4.51
C TRP A 351 20.41 -0.92 4.75
N LEU A 352 21.29 0.07 4.95
CA LEU A 352 22.71 -0.18 5.26
C LEU A 352 22.95 -0.39 6.76
N ILE A 353 22.09 0.17 7.62
CA ILE A 353 22.25 0.17 9.07
C ILE A 353 21.05 -0.54 9.70
N PRO A 354 20.97 -1.89 9.61
CA PRO A 354 19.84 -2.64 10.14
C PRO A 354 19.65 -2.45 11.66
N GLY A 355 20.72 -2.11 12.40
CA GLY A 355 20.67 -1.84 13.84
C GLY A 355 19.92 -0.56 14.25
N VAL A 356 19.42 0.25 13.31
CA VAL A 356 18.63 1.46 13.62
C VAL A 356 17.29 1.44 12.88
N PRO A 357 16.32 0.63 13.32
CA PRO A 357 15.05 0.42 12.61
C PRO A 357 14.22 1.70 12.45
N ILE A 358 14.41 2.69 13.33
CA ILE A 358 13.75 3.99 13.28
C ILE A 358 14.09 4.74 11.97
N ILE A 359 15.36 4.69 11.51
CA ILE A 359 15.77 5.38 10.28
C ILE A 359 15.03 4.78 9.08
N ARG A 360 14.97 3.43 9.01
CA ARG A 360 14.23 2.71 7.98
C ARG A 360 12.74 3.06 8.03
N MET A 361 12.13 2.99 9.20
CA MET A 361 10.70 3.29 9.37
C MET A 361 10.36 4.73 8.93
N VAL A 362 11.19 5.71 9.29
CA VAL A 362 10.99 7.11 8.89
C VAL A 362 11.21 7.28 7.38
N GLY A 363 12.24 6.64 6.82
CA GLY A 363 12.51 6.64 5.37
C GLY A 363 11.34 6.05 4.58
N GLU A 364 10.90 4.86 4.96
CA GLU A 364 9.79 4.13 4.32
C GLU A 364 8.45 4.87 4.44
N LYS A 365 8.10 5.37 5.63
CA LYS A 365 6.87 6.17 5.83
C LYS A 365 6.96 7.50 5.09
N GLY A 366 8.11 8.17 5.11
CA GLY A 366 8.33 9.40 4.34
C GLY A 366 8.17 9.15 2.83
N PHE A 367 8.72 8.05 2.35
CA PHE A 367 8.64 7.69 0.95
C PHE A 367 7.22 7.25 0.54
N SER A 368 6.52 6.51 1.39
CA SER A 368 5.19 5.97 1.09
C SER A 368 4.07 6.98 1.25
N PHE A 369 4.13 7.85 2.27
CA PHE A 369 3.04 8.79 2.58
C PHE A 369 3.33 10.23 2.16
N VAL A 370 4.54 10.72 2.40
CA VAL A 370 4.88 12.14 2.17
C VAL A 370 5.21 12.40 0.70
N THR A 371 5.96 11.50 0.06
CA THR A 371 6.39 11.68 -1.33
C THR A 371 5.22 11.80 -2.33
N PRO A 372 4.14 10.99 -2.25
CA PRO A 372 2.97 11.18 -3.12
C PRO A 372 2.32 12.57 -3.00
N ALA A 373 2.18 13.09 -1.78
CA ALA A 373 1.63 14.43 -1.55
C ALA A 373 2.52 15.51 -2.18
N VAL A 374 3.85 15.39 -1.99
CA VAL A 374 4.82 16.29 -2.62
C VAL A 374 4.76 16.23 -4.15
N ILE A 375 4.55 15.04 -4.71
CA ILE A 375 4.41 14.83 -6.15
C ILE A 375 3.17 15.51 -6.72
N ILE A 376 2.03 15.42 -6.04
CA ILE A 376 0.80 16.12 -6.43
C ILE A 376 1.06 17.63 -6.47
N VAL A 377 1.75 18.15 -5.45
CA VAL A 377 2.15 19.57 -5.39
C VAL A 377 3.08 19.94 -6.54
N GLN A 378 4.09 19.12 -6.85
CA GLN A 378 5.01 19.35 -7.97
C GLN A 378 4.28 19.36 -9.33
N ALA A 379 3.35 18.42 -9.54
CA ALA A 379 2.52 18.38 -10.74
C ALA A 379 1.67 19.66 -10.86
N GLY A 380 1.07 20.13 -9.76
CA GLY A 380 0.35 21.41 -9.70
C GLY A 380 1.23 22.61 -10.05
N LEU A 381 2.47 22.66 -9.54
CA LEU A 381 3.44 23.71 -9.88
C LEU A 381 3.79 23.69 -11.38
N ILE A 382 4.02 22.51 -11.95
CA ILE A 382 4.33 22.36 -13.38
C ILE A 382 3.16 22.85 -14.24
N PHE A 383 1.93 22.49 -13.88
CA PHE A 383 0.74 22.97 -14.57
C PHE A 383 0.59 24.49 -14.47
N TYR A 384 0.78 25.05 -13.27
CA TYR A 384 0.77 26.50 -13.05
C TYR A 384 1.82 27.23 -13.90
N TYR A 385 3.05 26.70 -13.96
CA TYR A 385 4.11 27.27 -14.79
C TYR A 385 3.80 27.16 -16.28
N ALA A 386 3.23 26.04 -16.75
CA ALA A 386 2.79 25.88 -18.14
C ALA A 386 1.72 26.93 -18.50
N ALA A 387 0.67 27.05 -17.68
CA ALA A 387 -0.42 27.98 -17.92
C ALA A 387 0.07 29.43 -17.92
N THR A 388 0.93 29.78 -16.96
CA THR A 388 1.55 31.12 -16.88
C THR A 388 2.44 31.39 -18.08
N PHE A 389 3.19 30.40 -18.54
CA PHE A 389 4.04 30.48 -19.72
C PHE A 389 3.22 30.76 -20.99
N PHE A 390 2.19 29.96 -21.28
CA PHE A 390 1.34 30.13 -22.46
C PHE A 390 0.58 31.45 -22.45
N LYS A 391 0.11 31.90 -21.26
CA LYS A 391 -0.52 33.22 -21.12
C LYS A 391 0.47 34.34 -21.42
N SER A 392 1.73 34.20 -21.00
CA SER A 392 2.77 35.21 -21.23
C SER A 392 3.27 35.22 -22.67
N LEU A 393 3.25 34.07 -23.38
CA LEU A 393 3.59 33.96 -24.79
C LEU A 393 2.68 34.74 -25.76
N LYS A 394 1.49 35.19 -25.31
CA LYS A 394 0.59 35.99 -26.13
C LYS A 394 1.06 37.46 -26.26
N GLY A 395 1.83 37.97 -25.31
CA GLY A 395 2.20 39.39 -25.24
C GLY A 395 3.65 39.73 -25.55
N VAL A 396 4.53 38.73 -25.74
CA VAL A 396 5.98 38.98 -25.93
C VAL A 396 6.38 38.69 -27.37
N ALA A 397 7.00 39.67 -28.03
CA ALA A 397 7.60 39.50 -29.34
C ALA A 397 8.89 38.67 -29.21
N VAL A 398 8.81 37.39 -29.55
CA VAL A 398 9.94 36.44 -29.53
C VAL A 398 10.10 35.86 -30.93
N SER A 399 11.34 35.60 -31.38
CA SER A 399 11.58 34.93 -32.65
C SER A 399 10.83 33.59 -32.74
N GLN A 400 10.34 33.24 -33.93
CA GLN A 400 9.55 32.03 -34.13
C GLN A 400 10.31 30.74 -33.76
N THR A 401 11.63 30.74 -33.96
CA THR A 401 12.51 29.63 -33.56
C THR A 401 12.57 29.45 -32.05
N THR A 402 12.80 30.54 -31.30
CA THR A 402 12.81 30.52 -29.84
C THR A 402 11.42 30.18 -29.29
N ARG A 403 10.36 30.73 -29.87
CA ARG A 403 8.98 30.40 -29.49
C ARG A 403 8.71 28.90 -29.65
N THR A 404 9.11 28.31 -30.77
CA THR A 404 8.95 26.88 -31.04
C THR A 404 9.76 26.04 -30.06
N ALA A 405 11.00 26.44 -29.76
CA ALA A 405 11.83 25.74 -28.77
C ALA A 405 11.22 25.77 -27.37
N LEU A 406 10.73 26.94 -26.92
CA LEU A 406 10.10 27.07 -25.61
C LEU A 406 8.76 26.33 -25.50
N ILE A 407 7.95 26.31 -26.57
CA ILE A 407 6.73 25.49 -26.62
C ILE A 407 7.10 24.01 -26.50
N LYS A 408 8.11 23.54 -27.25
CA LYS A 408 8.58 22.14 -27.16
C LYS A 408 9.04 21.79 -25.75
N ILE A 409 9.83 22.64 -25.11
CA ILE A 409 10.27 22.45 -23.71
C ILE A 409 9.07 22.40 -22.77
N THR A 410 8.08 23.28 -22.94
CA THR A 410 6.89 23.32 -22.09
C THR A 410 6.02 22.07 -22.27
N VAL A 411 5.79 21.63 -23.51
CA VAL A 411 5.06 20.39 -23.80
C VAL A 411 5.77 19.19 -23.21
N LEU A 412 7.10 19.16 -23.26
CA LEU A 412 7.89 18.06 -22.72
C LEU A 412 7.92 18.08 -21.18
N ASN A 413 7.89 19.26 -20.56
CA ASN A 413 7.69 19.41 -19.12
C ASN A 413 6.29 18.96 -18.70
N LEU A 414 5.25 19.29 -19.47
CA LEU A 414 3.89 18.80 -19.24
C LEU A 414 3.80 17.28 -19.43
N ALA A 415 4.57 16.71 -20.35
CA ALA A 415 4.65 15.27 -20.51
C ALA A 415 5.13 14.61 -19.21
N MET A 416 6.06 15.23 -18.46
CA MET A 416 6.49 14.71 -17.15
C MET A 416 5.35 14.61 -16.12
N ILE A 417 4.17 15.19 -16.36
CA ILE A 417 2.98 14.93 -15.54
C ILE A 417 2.58 13.45 -15.56
N SER A 418 2.78 12.74 -16.67
CA SER A 418 2.52 11.30 -16.71
C SER A 418 3.44 10.52 -15.78
N PHE A 419 4.70 10.95 -15.58
CA PHE A 419 5.59 10.35 -14.58
C PHE A 419 4.97 10.45 -13.18
N PHE A 420 4.44 11.62 -12.80
CA PHE A 420 3.80 11.80 -11.50
C PHE A 420 2.53 10.96 -11.35
N ILE A 421 1.70 10.89 -12.39
CA ILE A 421 0.49 10.08 -12.36
C ILE A 421 0.83 8.60 -12.21
N LEU A 422 1.77 8.08 -13.00
CA LEU A 422 2.20 6.69 -12.93
C LEU A 422 2.82 6.39 -11.56
N MET A 423 3.71 7.26 -11.08
CA MET A 423 4.35 7.07 -9.78
C MET A 423 3.32 7.11 -8.63
N LEU A 424 2.35 8.03 -8.66
CA LEU A 424 1.25 8.09 -7.70
C LEU A 424 0.39 6.82 -7.75
N LEU A 425 0.05 6.32 -8.95
CA LEU A 425 -0.72 5.09 -9.11
C LEU A 425 0.02 3.88 -8.52
N SER A 426 1.32 3.74 -8.81
CA SER A 426 2.16 2.71 -8.19
C SER A 426 2.13 2.83 -6.66
N ARG A 427 2.25 4.04 -6.11
CA ARG A 427 2.20 4.24 -4.66
C ARG A 427 0.83 3.94 -4.05
N ILE A 428 -0.27 4.24 -4.74
CA ILE A 428 -1.62 3.88 -4.28
C ILE A 428 -1.76 2.36 -4.20
N VAL A 429 -1.29 1.62 -5.21
CA VAL A 429 -1.31 0.15 -5.20
C VAL A 429 -0.51 -0.40 -4.02
N SER A 430 0.66 0.18 -3.73
CA SER A 430 1.48 -0.19 -2.56
C SER A 430 0.84 0.20 -1.22
N LEU A 431 0.26 1.40 -1.10
CA LEU A 431 -0.39 1.88 0.13
C LEU A 431 -1.64 1.08 0.49
N MET A 432 -2.38 0.60 -0.52
CA MET A 432 -3.52 -0.29 -0.31
C MET A 432 -3.09 -1.73 0.02
N GLY A 433 -1.78 -2.01 0.06
CA GLY A 433 -1.24 -3.35 0.26
C GLY A 433 -1.52 -4.31 -0.90
N LEU A 434 -2.16 -3.86 -1.99
CA LEU A 434 -2.61 -4.74 -3.08
C LEU A 434 -1.46 -5.49 -3.74
N ASN A 435 -0.27 -4.88 -3.79
CA ASN A 435 0.94 -5.51 -4.28
C ASN A 435 1.44 -6.67 -3.40
N MET A 436 1.09 -6.69 -2.12
CA MET A 436 1.35 -7.82 -1.21
C MET A 436 0.31 -8.92 -1.40
N ARG A 437 -0.93 -8.54 -1.70
CA ARG A 437 -2.10 -9.44 -1.79
C ARG A 437 -2.26 -10.12 -3.14
N ASN A 438 -1.89 -9.42 -4.21
CA ASN A 438 -2.24 -9.84 -5.56
C ASN A 438 -1.03 -9.75 -6.50
N ARG A 439 -0.65 -10.90 -7.08
CA ARG A 439 0.41 -11.02 -8.08
C ARG A 439 0.23 -10.07 -9.26
N ALA A 440 -0.99 -9.93 -9.77
CA ALA A 440 -1.28 -9.02 -10.87
C ALA A 440 -1.12 -7.55 -10.44
N ALA A 441 -1.49 -7.20 -9.20
CA ALA A 441 -1.28 -5.86 -8.66
C ALA A 441 0.21 -5.56 -8.47
N TYR A 442 1.01 -6.51 -7.95
CA TYR A 442 2.47 -6.39 -7.86
C TYR A 442 3.10 -6.16 -9.24
N MET A 443 2.72 -6.96 -10.22
CA MET A 443 3.19 -6.86 -11.60
C MET A 443 2.83 -5.50 -12.19
N THR A 444 1.59 -5.08 -12.00
CA THR A 444 1.07 -3.79 -12.46
C THR A 444 1.82 -2.64 -11.81
N GLU A 445 2.02 -2.68 -10.50
CA GLU A 445 2.80 -1.68 -9.77
C GLU A 445 4.22 -1.60 -10.31
N LEU A 446 4.91 -2.73 -10.43
CA LEU A 446 6.30 -2.79 -10.89
C LEU A 446 6.44 -2.22 -12.32
N VAL A 447 5.53 -2.59 -13.22
CA VAL A 447 5.49 -2.08 -14.59
C VAL A 447 5.22 -0.58 -14.61
N ILE A 448 4.20 -0.11 -13.89
CA ILE A 448 3.85 1.32 -13.78
C ILE A 448 5.03 2.12 -13.21
N PHE A 449 5.62 1.63 -12.12
CA PHE A 449 6.76 2.25 -11.46
C PHE A 449 7.94 2.38 -12.42
N ARG A 450 8.28 1.31 -13.15
CA ARG A 450 9.36 1.32 -14.15
C ARG A 450 9.09 2.26 -15.30
N PHE A 451 7.89 2.19 -15.89
CA PHE A 451 7.51 3.08 -16.97
C PHE A 451 7.55 4.55 -16.57
N SER A 452 7.27 4.87 -15.31
CA SER A 452 7.36 6.24 -14.80
C SER A 452 8.78 6.81 -15.04
N PHE A 453 9.85 6.12 -14.59
CA PHE A 453 11.22 6.61 -14.74
C PHE A 453 11.70 6.60 -16.19
N LEU A 454 11.32 5.59 -16.98
CA LEU A 454 11.65 5.53 -18.41
C LEU A 454 11.05 6.74 -19.14
N PHE A 455 9.78 7.04 -18.87
CA PHE A 455 9.11 8.18 -19.46
C PHE A 455 9.74 9.51 -19.02
N PHE A 456 10.05 9.63 -17.72
CA PHE A 456 10.73 10.81 -17.16
C PHE A 456 12.06 11.07 -17.87
N TYR A 457 12.98 10.10 -17.90
CA TYR A 457 14.30 10.30 -18.51
C TYR A 457 14.25 10.46 -20.02
N ALA A 458 13.35 9.76 -20.72
CA ALA A 458 13.12 10.01 -22.14
C ALA A 458 12.72 11.47 -22.39
N CYS A 459 11.85 12.03 -21.56
CA CYS A 459 11.45 13.44 -21.64
C CYS A 459 12.60 14.38 -21.28
N CYS A 460 13.36 14.11 -20.21
CA CYS A 460 14.51 14.94 -19.82
C CYS A 460 15.58 14.97 -20.91
N PHE A 461 16.03 13.82 -21.41
CA PHE A 461 17.05 13.74 -22.45
C PHE A 461 16.58 14.41 -23.73
N ARG A 462 15.32 14.20 -24.11
CA ARG A 462 14.75 14.87 -25.27
C ARG A 462 14.72 16.39 -25.08
N THR A 463 14.41 16.89 -23.88
CA THR A 463 14.38 18.33 -23.56
C THR A 463 15.77 18.93 -23.71
N LEU A 464 16.77 18.25 -23.19
CA LEU A 464 18.17 18.71 -23.19
C LEU A 464 18.83 18.62 -24.57
N SER A 465 18.32 17.75 -25.45
CA SER A 465 18.74 17.64 -26.85
C SER A 465 18.30 18.81 -27.74
N ILE A 466 17.32 19.60 -27.30
CA ILE A 466 16.84 20.76 -28.08
C ILE A 466 17.98 21.79 -28.14
N ARG A 467 18.50 22.02 -29.35
CA ARG A 467 19.52 23.05 -29.59
C ARG A 467 18.96 24.41 -29.21
N GLN A 468 19.76 25.20 -28.48
CA GLN A 468 19.51 26.62 -28.41
C GLN A 468 19.67 27.18 -29.83
N PRO A 469 18.75 28.05 -30.29
CA PRO A 469 19.00 28.79 -31.51
C PRO A 469 20.30 29.57 -31.25
N THR A 470 21.38 29.18 -31.91
CA THR A 470 22.59 29.99 -31.97
C THR A 470 22.12 31.30 -32.54
N GLY A 471 22.11 32.35 -31.71
CA GLY A 471 21.64 33.67 -32.11
C GLY A 471 22.26 33.95 -33.46
N SER A 472 21.43 34.13 -34.49
CA SER A 472 21.93 34.50 -35.80
C SER A 472 22.84 35.68 -35.52
N THR A 473 24.13 35.52 -35.79
CA THR A 473 25.00 36.66 -36.06
C THR A 473 24.17 37.47 -37.03
N VAL A 474 23.60 38.57 -36.53
CA VAL A 474 23.00 39.57 -37.41
C VAL A 474 24.20 39.96 -38.21
N ASP A 475 24.32 39.37 -39.41
CA ASP A 475 25.25 39.80 -40.41
C ASP A 475 24.90 41.27 -40.58
N SER A 476 25.65 42.12 -39.89
CA SER A 476 25.89 43.47 -40.32
C SER A 476 26.61 43.30 -41.66
N LYS A 477 25.84 42.96 -42.70
CA LYS A 477 26.23 43.27 -44.08
C LYS A 477 26.41 44.77 -44.04
N GLY A 478 27.68 45.16 -43.85
CA GLY A 478 28.13 46.51 -44.03
C GLY A 478 27.55 46.98 -45.34
N ASN A 479 26.83 48.08 -45.27
CA ASN A 479 26.39 48.82 -46.43
C ASN A 479 27.68 49.23 -47.19
N PRO A 480 27.98 48.68 -48.39
CA PRO A 480 29.24 48.97 -49.08
C PRO A 480 29.23 50.35 -49.77
N ASN A 481 28.12 51.09 -49.74
CA ASN A 481 27.98 52.34 -50.47
C ASN A 481 28.06 53.54 -49.52
N GLY A 482 29.29 53.98 -49.28
CA GLY A 482 29.62 55.21 -48.57
C GLY A 482 30.99 55.72 -48.96
N GLY A 483 31.30 55.75 -50.26
CA GLY A 483 32.46 56.46 -50.79
C GLY A 483 32.10 57.91 -51.07
N HIS A 484 32.72 58.85 -50.34
CA HIS A 484 33.24 60.06 -50.95
C HIS A 484 34.42 60.63 -50.14
N GLN A 485 35.42 61.01 -50.91
CA GLN A 485 36.72 61.56 -50.57
C GLN A 485 36.65 62.86 -49.77
N SER A 486 37.62 63.09 -48.89
CA SER A 486 38.50 64.26 -49.00
C SER A 486 39.71 64.13 -48.06
N ASN A 487 40.90 64.19 -48.66
CA ASN A 487 42.18 64.44 -47.99
C ASN A 487 42.16 65.76 -47.23
N THR A 488 42.75 65.80 -46.02
CA THR A 488 43.67 66.87 -45.59
C THR A 488 44.31 66.54 -44.23
N SER A 489 45.63 66.38 -44.26
CA SER A 489 46.68 66.80 -43.31
C SER A 489 46.63 66.46 -41.79
N PRO A 490 47.82 66.33 -41.16
CA PRO A 490 47.98 65.80 -39.81
C PRO A 490 47.91 66.92 -38.76
N SER A 491 47.14 66.71 -37.69
CA SER A 491 47.15 67.59 -36.53
C SER A 491 46.95 66.80 -35.24
N LYS A 492 47.80 67.16 -34.28
CA LYS A 492 47.94 66.68 -32.91
C LYS A 492 46.64 66.77 -32.09
N ASN A 493 46.65 65.98 -31.01
CA ASN A 493 45.90 66.14 -29.76
C ASN A 493 44.37 66.15 -29.85
N GLN A 494 43.72 65.13 -29.28
CA GLN A 494 42.67 65.33 -28.26
C GLN A 494 42.23 64.04 -27.56
N SER A 495 42.32 64.11 -26.24
CA SER A 495 41.47 63.54 -25.18
C SER A 495 40.72 62.21 -25.41
N LYS A 496 41.10 61.24 -24.56
CA LYS A 496 40.24 60.16 -24.07
C LYS A 496 38.93 60.74 -23.50
N ASN A 497 37.79 60.33 -24.05
CA ASN A 497 36.50 60.42 -23.37
C ASN A 497 35.98 58.99 -23.14
N HIS A 498 36.28 58.46 -21.95
CA HIS A 498 35.50 57.37 -21.36
C HIS A 498 34.20 57.97 -20.82
N THR A 499 33.06 57.61 -21.43
CA THR A 499 31.75 57.77 -20.78
C THR A 499 31.67 56.83 -19.58
N HIS A 500 32.03 57.36 -18.42
CA HIS A 500 31.66 56.81 -17.11
C HIS A 500 30.18 57.16 -16.87
N TYR A 501 29.32 56.15 -16.72
CA TYR A 501 27.99 56.37 -16.17
C TYR A 501 28.12 56.39 -14.64
N ASN A 502 27.86 57.56 -14.06
CA ASN A 502 27.82 57.77 -12.63
C ASN A 502 26.47 57.25 -12.10
N MET A 503 26.50 56.27 -11.20
CA MET A 503 25.33 55.74 -10.50
C MET A 503 25.49 56.10 -9.02
N ASP A 504 25.45 57.39 -8.72
CA ASP A 504 25.34 57.93 -7.37
C ASP A 504 24.52 59.22 -7.47
N ASP A 505 23.19 59.10 -7.29
CA ASP A 505 22.33 60.20 -6.86
C ASP A 505 20.92 59.65 -6.55
N LEU A 506 20.79 59.06 -5.35
CA LEU A 506 19.51 58.95 -4.65
C LEU A 506 19.74 59.40 -3.22
N SER A 507 19.83 60.71 -3.02
CA SER A 507 19.53 61.31 -1.72
C SER A 507 18.97 62.73 -1.90
N ASN A 508 17.96 63.02 -1.08
CA ASN A 508 17.43 64.34 -0.75
C ASN A 508 16.83 65.21 -1.87
N SER A 509 15.51 65.28 -1.88
CA SER A 509 14.85 66.59 -1.99
C SER A 509 13.64 66.68 -1.06
N ASN A 510 13.81 67.54 -0.06
CA ASN A 510 12.79 68.10 0.80
C ASN A 510 12.68 69.59 0.45
N SER A 511 11.51 70.18 0.68
CA SER A 511 11.15 71.61 0.49
C SER A 511 10.85 72.02 -0.97
N ASN A 512 9.99 73.00 -1.27
CA ASN A 512 8.78 73.54 -0.68
C ASN A 512 8.23 74.52 -1.74
N ASN A 513 6.91 74.72 -1.71
CA ASN A 513 6.19 75.93 -2.15
C ASN A 513 6.00 76.26 -3.64
N ASN A 514 4.70 76.27 -3.97
CA ASN A 514 3.93 77.37 -4.55
C ASN A 514 4.38 77.95 -5.90
N HIS A 515 3.62 77.59 -6.95
CA HIS A 515 2.73 78.57 -7.57
C HIS A 515 1.66 77.88 -8.43
N MET A 516 0.40 78.18 -8.10
CA MET A 516 -0.79 77.89 -8.88
C MET A 516 -1.09 79.03 -9.86
N SER A 517 -1.91 78.70 -10.87
CA SER A 517 -2.63 79.59 -11.81
C SER A 517 -1.85 79.90 -13.09
N SER A 518 -2.33 79.63 -14.31
CA SER A 518 -3.71 79.72 -14.80
C SER A 518 -3.90 78.95 -16.13
N ASN A 519 -5.14 78.52 -16.35
CA ASN A 519 -5.88 78.47 -17.63
C ASN A 519 -5.17 78.02 -18.92
N HIS A 520 -5.59 76.87 -19.48
CA HIS A 520 -6.45 76.92 -20.68
C HIS A 520 -7.13 75.57 -21.01
N LYS A 521 -8.41 75.70 -21.38
CA LYS A 521 -9.30 74.73 -22.02
C LYS A 521 -8.67 73.97 -23.20
N GLY A 522 -9.07 72.71 -23.37
CA GLY A 522 -9.42 72.19 -24.70
C GLY A 522 -8.89 70.80 -25.07
N SER A 523 -9.82 69.94 -25.45
CA SER A 523 -9.64 68.76 -26.31
C SER A 523 -9.09 67.47 -25.67
N ARG A 524 -10.03 66.62 -25.22
CA ARG A 524 -9.82 65.17 -25.06
C ARG A 524 -9.76 64.55 -26.45
N HIS A 525 -8.57 64.13 -26.88
CA HIS A 525 -8.40 63.11 -27.90
C HIS A 525 -7.70 61.92 -27.23
N ASP A 526 -8.44 60.83 -27.06
CA ASP A 526 -7.90 59.55 -26.62
C ASP A 526 -6.91 59.03 -27.65
N THR A 527 -5.62 59.14 -27.33
CA THR A 527 -4.55 58.40 -28.03
C THR A 527 -4.02 57.34 -27.08
N GLU A 528 -4.42 56.11 -27.36
CA GLU A 528 -3.95 54.89 -26.74
C GLU A 528 -2.41 54.82 -26.89
N SER A 529 -1.68 55.07 -25.81
CA SER A 529 -0.23 55.01 -25.77
C SER A 529 0.24 53.56 -26.00
N ARG A 530 0.65 53.25 -27.23
CA ARG A 530 1.41 52.02 -27.51
C ARG A 530 2.70 52.02 -26.67
N PRO A 531 3.07 50.90 -26.02
CA PRO A 531 4.32 50.80 -25.30
C PRO A 531 5.49 51.01 -26.26
N SER A 532 6.47 51.82 -25.83
CA SER A 532 7.65 52.13 -26.63
C SER A 532 8.41 50.86 -27.06
N LEU A 533 8.72 50.77 -28.35
CA LEU A 533 9.49 49.68 -28.97
C LEU A 533 10.86 49.42 -28.31
N HIS A 534 11.36 50.37 -27.51
CA HIS A 534 12.62 50.25 -26.79
C HIS A 534 12.61 49.16 -25.69
N TYR A 535 11.45 48.84 -25.10
CA TYR A 535 11.36 47.79 -24.08
C TYR A 535 11.51 46.38 -24.66
N ASN A 536 11.03 46.16 -25.89
CA ASN A 536 11.14 44.86 -26.59
C ASN A 536 12.56 44.55 -27.06
N LYS A 537 13.39 45.56 -27.35
CA LYS A 537 14.77 45.37 -27.78
C LYS A 537 15.66 44.84 -26.62
N HIS A 538 15.39 45.26 -25.39
CA HIS A 538 16.07 44.73 -24.20
C HIS A 538 15.68 43.28 -23.88
N LEU A 539 14.39 42.93 -23.99
CA LEU A 539 13.92 41.55 -23.79
C LEU A 539 14.43 40.59 -24.89
N SER A 540 14.49 41.04 -26.15
CA SER A 540 15.05 40.24 -27.26
C SER A 540 16.55 39.97 -27.08
N ASN A 541 17.33 40.95 -26.63
CA ASN A 541 18.76 40.78 -26.39
C ASN A 541 19.08 39.99 -25.12
N HIS A 542 18.20 39.99 -24.10
CA HIS A 542 18.32 39.12 -22.93
C HIS A 542 17.77 37.71 -23.15
N ALA A 543 16.84 37.52 -24.09
CA ALA A 543 16.37 36.20 -24.50
C ALA A 543 17.34 35.51 -25.47
N SER A 544 18.10 36.27 -26.28
CA SER A 544 19.13 35.75 -27.19
C SER A 544 20.48 35.54 -26.50
N LYS A 545 20.83 36.34 -25.47
CA LYS A 545 21.87 36.00 -24.49
C LYS A 545 21.33 34.94 -23.52
N GLY A 546 21.23 33.70 -24.02
CA GLY A 546 20.74 32.56 -23.27
C GLY A 546 21.40 32.43 -21.89
N PHE A 547 20.60 31.98 -20.91
CA PHE A 547 20.98 31.31 -19.66
C PHE A 547 22.13 31.88 -18.79
N THR A 548 22.59 33.10 -19.03
CA THR A 548 23.63 33.74 -18.22
C THR A 548 23.02 34.33 -16.94
N ILE A 549 23.63 33.99 -15.80
CA ILE A 549 23.56 34.73 -14.54
C ILE A 549 24.97 35.28 -14.39
N SER A 550 25.15 36.58 -14.56
CA SER A 550 26.31 37.27 -13.99
C SER A 550 25.94 37.62 -12.55
N ASP A 551 26.67 37.03 -11.60
CA ASP A 551 26.66 37.42 -10.19
C ASP A 551 27.37 38.77 -10.07
N PRO A 552 26.76 39.84 -9.51
CA PRO A 552 27.42 41.13 -9.37
C PRO A 552 28.59 41.17 -8.37
N SER A 553 28.96 40.05 -7.74
CA SER A 553 29.73 40.06 -6.48
C SER A 553 31.08 39.32 -6.49
N ALA A 554 31.53 38.74 -7.62
CA ALA A 554 32.74 37.91 -7.62
C ALA A 554 34.02 38.73 -7.85
N VAL A 555 34.71 39.08 -6.77
CA VAL A 555 36.09 39.58 -6.75
C VAL A 555 37.07 38.43 -7.10
N PRO A 556 38.08 38.62 -7.95
CA PRO A 556 39.03 37.55 -8.31
C PRO A 556 40.08 37.33 -7.19
N PRO A 557 40.48 36.08 -6.88
CA PRO A 557 41.58 35.83 -5.95
C PRO A 557 42.93 35.93 -6.67
N SER A 558 43.89 36.62 -6.05
CA SER A 558 45.30 36.62 -6.45
C SER A 558 46.00 35.32 -5.98
N PRO A 559 47.08 34.88 -6.65
CA PRO A 559 47.79 33.67 -6.30
C PRO A 559 49.02 33.96 -5.43
N THR A 560 49.19 33.23 -4.33
CA THR A 560 50.52 32.89 -3.78
C THR A 560 50.42 31.63 -2.93
N SER A 561 51.20 30.62 -3.30
CA SER A 561 51.63 29.52 -2.42
C SER A 561 52.92 29.93 -1.71
N PRO A 562 53.29 29.25 -0.61
CA PRO A 562 54.52 28.46 -0.73
C PRO A 562 54.48 27.08 -0.06
N LYS A 563 55.33 26.22 -0.61
CA LYS A 563 55.68 24.85 -0.20
C LYS A 563 56.36 24.81 1.17
N ILE A 564 56.12 23.74 1.94
CA ILE A 564 57.04 23.28 2.99
C ILE A 564 57.28 21.77 2.84
N SER A 565 58.56 21.42 2.97
CA SER A 565 59.21 20.13 2.75
C SER A 565 58.99 19.12 3.88
N TYR A 566 59.09 17.83 3.54
CA TYR A 566 59.22 16.70 4.47
C TYR A 566 60.68 16.21 4.52
N VAL A 567 61.14 15.83 5.71
CA VAL A 567 62.36 15.03 5.97
C VAL A 567 61.99 13.90 6.95
N PRO A 568 62.55 12.68 6.82
CA PRO A 568 62.10 11.50 7.55
C PRO A 568 62.99 11.17 8.76
N HIS A 569 62.45 10.44 9.72
CA HIS A 569 63.25 9.72 10.71
C HIS A 569 62.78 8.26 10.84
N ALA A 570 63.74 7.37 10.59
CA ALA A 570 63.72 5.97 10.98
C ALA A 570 64.11 5.86 12.47
N ASN A 571 63.59 4.84 13.16
CA ASN A 571 64.45 3.94 13.94
C ASN A 571 63.74 2.65 14.36
N GLN A 572 64.55 1.60 14.29
CA GLN A 572 64.36 0.20 14.68
C GLN A 572 64.17 0.04 16.20
N LEU A 573 63.49 -1.03 16.63
CA LEU A 573 64.13 -2.08 17.46
C LEU A 573 63.22 -3.28 17.70
N ASN A 574 63.90 -4.43 17.76
CA ASN A 574 63.46 -5.82 17.83
C ASN A 574 62.83 -6.26 19.16
N SER A 575 62.12 -7.39 19.06
CA SER A 575 62.03 -8.57 19.98
C SER A 575 60.56 -8.90 20.26
N GLY A 576 60.05 -10.11 20.20
CA GLY A 576 60.57 -11.46 19.99
C GLY A 576 59.36 -12.43 20.05
N TYR A 577 59.56 -13.63 19.51
CA TYR A 577 58.68 -14.83 19.48
C TYR A 577 57.59 -14.98 20.57
N GLU A 578 56.35 -15.34 20.17
CA GLU A 578 55.78 -16.69 20.31
C GLU A 578 54.38 -16.82 19.65
N ASP A 579 54.05 -18.06 19.26
CA ASP A 579 52.91 -18.52 18.46
C ASP A 579 51.52 -18.35 19.09
N GLY A 580 50.50 -18.19 18.23
CA GLY A 580 49.09 -18.34 18.62
C GLY A 580 48.12 -17.63 17.67
N ALA A 581 47.67 -18.33 16.63
CA ALA A 581 46.74 -17.79 15.64
C ALA A 581 45.34 -17.48 16.26
N SER A 582 45.04 -16.20 16.41
CA SER A 582 43.70 -15.65 16.62
C SER A 582 43.53 -14.43 15.72
N TYR A 583 42.63 -14.51 14.73
CA TYR A 583 42.24 -13.36 13.91
C TYR A 583 41.58 -12.29 14.80
N PRO A 584 41.90 -10.99 14.61
CA PRO A 584 41.34 -9.92 15.43
C PRO A 584 39.98 -9.45 14.92
N ASP A 585 39.06 -9.34 15.86
CA ASP A 585 37.79 -8.61 15.76
C ASP A 585 38.05 -7.10 15.57
N PRO A 586 37.57 -6.46 14.49
CA PRO A 586 37.83 -5.05 14.21
C PRO A 586 36.85 -4.06 14.88
N TYR A 587 36.03 -4.46 15.86
CA TYR A 587 35.09 -3.53 16.51
C TYR A 587 35.18 -3.53 18.03
N LYS A 588 36.25 -2.94 18.58
CA LYS A 588 36.26 -2.44 19.97
C LYS A 588 36.63 -0.96 19.99
N PHE A 589 35.63 -0.12 20.24
CA PHE A 589 35.80 1.24 20.75
C PHE A 589 34.73 1.56 21.80
N ASN A 590 35.22 1.64 23.04
CA ASN A 590 34.82 2.41 24.24
C ASN A 590 33.36 2.73 24.55
N GLU A 591 32.89 2.09 25.63
CA GLU A 591 32.57 2.73 26.93
C GLU A 591 32.48 4.27 26.95
N PHE A 592 31.26 4.78 27.11
CA PHE A 592 30.91 5.86 28.03
C PHE A 592 29.48 5.61 28.52
N GLY A 593 29.33 5.32 29.81
CA GLY A 593 28.03 5.19 30.46
C GLY A 593 27.42 6.55 30.78
N HIS A 594 26.10 6.58 30.95
CA HIS A 594 25.44 7.35 31.99
C HIS A 594 24.11 6.70 32.37
N LEU A 595 23.92 6.63 33.69
CA LEU A 595 22.77 6.11 34.40
C LEU A 595 21.47 6.82 34.01
N ALA A 596 20.38 6.06 33.93
CA ALA A 596 19.06 6.56 34.28
C ALA A 596 18.32 5.48 35.08
N HIS A 597 18.14 5.78 36.37
CA HIS A 597 17.31 5.04 37.31
C HIS A 597 15.88 4.93 36.79
N TYR A 598 15.34 3.71 36.73
CA TYR A 598 13.91 3.45 36.74
C TYR A 598 13.44 3.43 38.20
N THR A 599 12.67 4.43 38.61
CA THR A 599 11.89 4.41 39.85
C THR A 599 10.46 4.00 39.54
N HIS A 600 10.01 2.97 40.25
CA HIS A 600 8.61 2.63 40.46
C HIS A 600 7.79 3.83 40.95
N GLY A 601 6.52 3.86 40.56
CA GLY A 601 5.49 4.71 41.15
C GLY A 601 4.11 4.18 40.76
N GLU A 602 3.55 3.35 41.63
CA GLU A 602 2.13 2.98 41.65
C GLU A 602 1.26 4.16 42.12
N GLU A 603 -0.04 3.96 41.91
CA GLU A 603 -1.21 4.62 42.51
C GLU A 603 -1.77 5.87 41.81
N GLY A 604 -3.10 5.83 41.63
CA GLY A 604 -3.89 6.74 40.82
C GLY A 604 -4.68 7.74 41.64
N PHE A 605 -5.59 8.46 40.96
CA PHE A 605 -6.88 8.96 41.47
C PHE A 605 -7.61 9.75 40.37
N TYR A 606 -8.94 9.77 40.48
CA TYR A 606 -9.93 10.43 39.63
C TYR A 606 -9.79 11.96 39.52
N ASP A 607 -10.27 12.48 38.38
CA ASP A 607 -11.36 13.48 38.25
C ASP A 607 -11.06 14.64 37.28
N GLY A 608 -12.11 15.08 36.58
CA GLY A 608 -12.27 16.48 36.17
C GLY A 608 -12.20 16.82 34.67
N ASP A 609 -13.36 16.79 34.03
CA ASP A 609 -13.90 17.80 33.10
C ASP A 609 -12.94 18.71 32.29
N LYS A 610 -13.17 18.77 30.97
CA LYS A 610 -13.61 20.02 30.30
C LYS A 610 -13.96 19.89 28.81
N HIS A 611 -15.06 20.58 28.51
CA HIS A 611 -15.65 20.97 27.23
C HIS A 611 -14.71 21.42 26.10
N SER A 612 -15.10 21.10 24.86
CA SER A 612 -15.21 22.02 23.70
C SER A 612 -15.82 21.26 22.50
N VAL A 613 -16.49 21.78 21.46
CA VAL A 613 -17.36 22.93 21.14
C VAL A 613 -17.39 22.99 19.58
N TYR A 614 -18.59 23.11 18.98
CA TYR A 614 -18.92 23.34 17.53
C TYR A 614 -18.59 22.23 16.50
N GLY A 615 -19.39 21.95 15.46
CA GLY A 615 -20.63 22.48 14.87
C GLY A 615 -20.96 21.60 13.64
N GLY A 616 -22.18 21.40 13.16
CA GLY A 616 -23.28 22.34 12.97
C GLY A 616 -23.36 22.78 11.50
N HIS A 617 -23.83 21.94 10.58
CA HIS A 617 -24.23 22.36 9.22
C HIS A 617 -25.66 21.92 8.88
N ARG A 618 -26.50 22.93 8.65
CA ARG A 618 -27.89 22.90 8.16
C ARG A 618 -27.94 23.01 6.63
N PHE A 619 -29.11 22.59 6.10
CA PHE A 619 -29.92 23.10 4.96
C PHE A 619 -30.17 22.08 3.82
N PRO A 620 -31.30 22.16 3.09
CA PRO A 620 -32.69 22.33 3.55
C PRO A 620 -33.68 21.33 2.91
N ALA A 621 -34.86 21.29 3.53
CA ALA A 621 -36.09 20.69 3.02
C ALA A 621 -36.58 21.29 1.69
N LYS A 622 -37.27 20.46 0.89
CA LYS A 622 -38.26 20.90 -0.10
C LYS A 622 -39.53 20.07 0.04
N ASN A 623 -40.62 20.81 0.28
CA ASN A 623 -42.01 20.37 0.25
C ASN A 623 -42.53 20.17 -1.18
N GLY A 624 -43.54 19.31 -1.30
CA GLY A 624 -44.48 19.17 -2.42
C GLY A 624 -44.89 17.70 -2.55
N GLY A 625 -46.11 17.24 -2.28
CA GLY A 625 -47.41 17.89 -2.31
C GLY A 625 -48.27 17.23 -3.40
N GLY A 626 -48.96 16.14 -3.04
CA GLY A 626 -50.23 15.64 -3.61
C GLY A 626 -50.28 15.11 -5.05
N VAL A 627 -50.86 13.91 -5.24
CA VAL A 627 -52.06 13.64 -6.07
C VAL A 627 -52.26 12.11 -6.17
N VAL A 628 -53.49 11.67 -5.84
CA VAL A 628 -54.04 10.32 -6.04
C VAL A 628 -54.54 10.18 -7.49
N PRO A 629 -54.44 9.01 -8.12
CA PRO A 629 -55.69 8.34 -8.51
C PRO A 629 -55.71 6.81 -8.38
N LEU A 630 -56.95 6.34 -8.26
CA LEU A 630 -57.41 4.96 -8.19
C LEU A 630 -56.89 4.01 -9.28
N GLY A 631 -56.67 2.76 -8.87
CA GLY A 631 -57.39 1.60 -9.42
C GLY A 631 -56.87 0.98 -10.71
N LYS A 632 -56.27 -0.22 -10.60
CA LYS A 632 -56.55 -1.35 -11.49
C LYS A 632 -56.02 -2.65 -10.91
N THR A 633 -56.95 -3.56 -10.65
CA THR A 633 -56.78 -5.00 -10.43
C THR A 633 -55.96 -5.65 -11.54
N ARG A 634 -54.93 -6.42 -11.19
CA ARG A 634 -54.39 -7.46 -12.06
C ARG A 634 -53.74 -8.60 -11.27
N ASN A 635 -54.13 -9.80 -11.70
CA ASN A 635 -53.91 -11.12 -11.15
C ASN A 635 -52.50 -11.42 -10.64
N SER A 636 -52.48 -12.07 -9.48
CA SER A 636 -51.39 -12.83 -8.91
C SER A 636 -51.14 -14.10 -9.73
N GLU A 637 -50.00 -14.20 -10.40
CA GLU A 637 -49.34 -15.47 -10.74
C GLU A 637 -47.92 -15.18 -11.28
N GLY A 638 -46.91 -15.82 -10.67
CA GLY A 638 -45.60 -16.04 -11.27
C GLY A 638 -44.48 -15.02 -11.00
N TYR A 639 -43.86 -15.07 -9.82
CA TYR A 639 -42.45 -14.68 -9.66
C TYR A 639 -41.74 -15.60 -8.65
N SER A 640 -41.18 -16.69 -9.19
CA SER A 640 -40.21 -17.56 -8.53
C SER A 640 -39.10 -17.84 -9.54
N ARG A 641 -38.15 -16.91 -9.64
CA ARG A 641 -36.81 -17.18 -10.19
C ARG A 641 -35.89 -16.04 -9.80
N PHE A 642 -34.92 -16.36 -8.95
CA PHE A 642 -33.74 -15.54 -8.73
C PHE A 642 -32.93 -15.52 -10.03
N ASP A 643 -32.78 -14.35 -10.65
CA ASP A 643 -31.81 -14.11 -11.71
C ASP A 643 -30.61 -13.41 -11.09
N THR A 644 -29.59 -14.20 -10.78
CA THR A 644 -28.19 -13.77 -10.67
C THR A 644 -27.43 -14.50 -11.76
N GLN A 645 -27.69 -14.14 -13.01
CA GLN A 645 -26.83 -14.51 -14.13
C GLN A 645 -25.79 -13.42 -14.29
N ASP A 646 -24.56 -13.66 -13.82
CA ASP A 646 -23.40 -13.53 -14.72
C ASP A 646 -22.04 -14.06 -14.19
N GLU A 647 -21.90 -14.60 -12.97
CA GLU A 647 -20.59 -15.13 -12.53
C GLU A 647 -20.51 -16.63 -12.20
N ASP A 648 -21.62 -17.37 -12.13
CA ASP A 648 -21.62 -18.64 -11.40
C ASP A 648 -21.55 -19.92 -12.25
N ARG A 649 -20.92 -19.87 -13.44
CA ARG A 649 -20.98 -20.98 -14.42
C ARG A 649 -19.82 -21.99 -14.36
N ARG A 650 -18.87 -21.92 -13.41
CA ARG A 650 -17.68 -22.80 -13.45
C ARG A 650 -17.36 -23.67 -12.24
N VAL A 651 -18.09 -23.60 -11.13
CA VAL A 651 -17.80 -24.46 -9.95
C VAL A 651 -18.72 -25.69 -9.84
N ARG A 652 -19.55 -25.98 -10.84
CA ARG A 652 -20.44 -27.17 -10.87
C ARG A 652 -19.85 -28.38 -11.57
N GLY A 653 -18.74 -28.88 -11.05
CA GLY A 653 -18.27 -30.23 -11.30
C GLY A 653 -17.36 -30.59 -10.14
N THR A 654 -17.87 -30.84 -8.95
CA THR A 654 -18.05 -32.22 -8.43
C THR A 654 -19.01 -32.24 -7.23
N LEU A 655 -20.02 -31.35 -7.17
CA LEU A 655 -21.16 -31.55 -6.27
C LEU A 655 -22.29 -32.17 -7.10
N LYS A 656 -22.34 -33.50 -7.10
CA LYS A 656 -23.44 -34.27 -7.66
C LYS A 656 -24.71 -33.75 -6.97
N THR A 657 -25.57 -33.12 -7.75
CA THR A 657 -26.88 -32.59 -7.33
C THR A 657 -27.57 -33.68 -6.52
N MET A 658 -27.60 -33.54 -5.19
CA MET A 658 -28.65 -34.15 -4.41
C MET A 658 -29.92 -33.50 -4.94
N THR A 659 -30.63 -34.22 -5.80
CA THR A 659 -32.01 -33.92 -6.13
C THR A 659 -32.70 -33.62 -4.82
N THR A 660 -33.25 -32.42 -4.71
CA THR A 660 -34.05 -31.91 -3.59
C THR A 660 -35.20 -32.87 -3.31
N SER A 661 -34.91 -33.96 -2.61
CA SER A 661 -35.86 -34.54 -1.68
C SER A 661 -36.16 -33.38 -0.74
N THR A 662 -37.40 -32.92 -0.78
CA THR A 662 -37.91 -31.86 0.09
C THR A 662 -37.61 -32.27 1.53
N MET A 663 -36.60 -31.64 2.14
CA MET A 663 -36.32 -31.82 3.57
C MET A 663 -37.61 -31.47 4.32
N SER A 664 -38.12 -32.40 5.14
CA SER A 664 -39.32 -32.14 5.91
C SER A 664 -38.95 -31.29 7.12
N LEU A 665 -39.86 -30.41 7.57
CA LEU A 665 -39.68 -29.72 8.85
C LEU A 665 -39.61 -30.71 10.03
N ASP A 666 -40.19 -31.90 9.87
CA ASP A 666 -40.17 -32.98 10.87
C ASP A 666 -38.78 -33.62 11.03
N ASP A 667 -37.87 -33.42 10.06
CA ASP A 667 -36.47 -33.90 10.14
C ASP A 667 -35.59 -33.00 11.04
N PHE A 668 -36.13 -31.88 11.52
CA PHE A 668 -35.43 -30.94 12.38
C PHE A 668 -36.00 -30.98 13.79
N SER A 669 -35.10 -30.92 14.78
CA SER A 669 -35.52 -30.71 16.17
C SER A 669 -34.76 -29.53 16.76
N ILE A 670 -35.37 -28.84 17.72
CA ILE A 670 -34.72 -27.79 18.51
C ILE A 670 -34.46 -28.37 19.90
N ARG A 671 -33.21 -28.29 20.37
CA ARG A 671 -32.83 -28.72 21.71
C ARG A 671 -31.76 -27.82 22.30
N LEU A 672 -31.54 -27.95 23.60
CA LEU A 672 -30.41 -27.30 24.25
C LEU A 672 -29.08 -27.80 23.67
N THR A 673 -28.15 -26.88 23.49
CA THR A 673 -26.75 -27.17 23.18
C THR A 673 -26.14 -27.92 24.36
N ARG A 674 -25.45 -29.03 24.10
CA ARG A 674 -24.75 -29.79 25.14
C ARG A 674 -23.38 -29.17 25.42
N PRO A 675 -22.82 -29.30 26.63
CA PRO A 675 -21.49 -28.77 26.94
C PRO A 675 -20.38 -29.24 25.99
N ASN A 676 -20.45 -30.49 25.51
CA ASN A 676 -19.48 -31.04 24.56
C ASN A 676 -19.66 -30.54 23.11
N GLU A 677 -20.70 -29.75 22.83
CA GLU A 677 -20.97 -29.16 21.51
C GLU A 677 -20.47 -27.71 21.40
N ILE A 678 -19.80 -27.19 22.43
CA ILE A 678 -19.29 -25.81 22.43
C ILE A 678 -18.39 -25.53 21.23
N LEU A 679 -17.54 -26.48 20.85
CA LEU A 679 -16.62 -26.27 19.73
C LEU A 679 -17.35 -26.15 18.39
N GLU A 680 -18.38 -26.97 18.17
CA GLU A 680 -19.23 -26.90 16.98
C GLU A 680 -20.02 -25.58 16.97
N TYR A 681 -20.62 -25.21 18.11
CA TYR A 681 -21.38 -23.96 18.27
C TYR A 681 -20.50 -22.73 17.99
N THR A 682 -19.30 -22.67 18.56
CA THR A 682 -18.33 -21.59 18.34
C THR A 682 -17.87 -21.55 16.89
N THR A 683 -17.62 -22.72 16.27
CA THR A 683 -17.21 -22.79 14.86
C THR A 683 -18.29 -22.21 13.95
N ILE A 684 -19.56 -22.54 14.17
CA ILE A 684 -20.68 -21.99 13.37
C ILE A 684 -20.80 -20.47 13.53
N LEU A 685 -20.59 -19.93 14.74
CA LEU A 685 -20.60 -18.48 14.95
C LEU A 685 -19.41 -17.79 14.28
N GLU A 686 -18.23 -18.40 14.33
CA GLU A 686 -17.01 -17.86 13.74
C GLU A 686 -17.08 -17.84 12.21
N ASP A 687 -17.54 -18.93 11.60
CA ASP A 687 -17.79 -19.01 10.16
C ASP A 687 -18.77 -17.91 9.72
N MET A 688 -19.80 -17.66 10.53
CA MET A 688 -20.76 -16.58 10.25
C MET A 688 -20.16 -15.19 10.48
N ALA A 689 -19.27 -14.99 11.46
CA ALA A 689 -18.56 -13.72 11.66
C ALA A 689 -17.70 -13.37 10.44
N VAL A 690 -16.93 -14.34 9.94
CA VAL A 690 -16.14 -14.22 8.70
C VAL A 690 -17.06 -13.90 7.51
N PHE A 691 -18.17 -14.63 7.37
CA PHE A 691 -19.13 -14.39 6.30
C PHE A 691 -19.74 -12.98 6.36
N ILE A 692 -20.22 -12.53 7.51
CA ILE A 692 -20.81 -11.20 7.69
C ILE A 692 -19.77 -10.10 7.39
N ARG A 693 -18.51 -10.29 7.83
CA ARG A 693 -17.41 -9.36 7.53
C ARG A 693 -17.11 -9.30 6.03
N SER A 694 -17.18 -10.42 5.32
CA SER A 694 -17.01 -10.48 3.85
C SER A 694 -18.09 -9.66 3.11
N GLN A 695 -19.25 -9.46 3.73
CA GLN A 695 -20.33 -8.63 3.21
C GLN A 695 -20.18 -7.14 3.56
N GLY A 696 -19.07 -6.74 4.19
CA GLY A 696 -18.82 -5.37 4.63
C GLY A 696 -19.63 -4.96 5.87
N ILE A 697 -20.20 -5.92 6.60
CA ILE A 697 -21.01 -5.66 7.80
C ILE A 697 -20.13 -5.86 9.04
N ASN A 698 -20.01 -4.83 9.86
CA ASN A 698 -19.11 -4.82 11.02
C ASN A 698 -19.85 -5.20 12.32
N GLN A 699 -20.55 -6.33 12.32
CA GLN A 699 -21.37 -6.78 13.45
C GLN A 699 -20.63 -7.73 14.40
N TRP A 700 -19.93 -8.73 13.86
CA TRP A 700 -19.14 -9.69 14.63
C TRP A 700 -17.70 -9.69 14.12
N PRO A 701 -16.72 -9.22 14.91
CA PRO A 701 -15.31 -9.33 14.55
C PRO A 701 -14.90 -10.82 14.45
N PRO A 702 -14.21 -11.25 13.38
CA PRO A 702 -13.57 -12.56 13.35
C PRO A 702 -12.62 -12.75 14.53
N GLY A 703 -12.61 -13.95 15.11
CA GLY A 703 -11.86 -14.36 16.30
C GLY A 703 -12.60 -14.08 17.61
N MET A 704 -13.68 -13.30 17.61
CA MET A 704 -14.39 -12.90 18.83
C MET A 704 -14.88 -14.10 19.65
N PHE A 705 -15.49 -15.10 18.99
CA PHE A 705 -16.07 -16.25 19.66
C PHE A 705 -15.02 -17.31 20.04
N CYS A 706 -13.89 -17.33 19.33
CA CYS A 706 -12.76 -18.19 19.63
C CYS A 706 -11.87 -17.67 20.76
N SER A 707 -11.94 -16.37 21.07
CA SER A 707 -11.18 -15.75 22.16
C SER A 707 -11.48 -16.41 23.53
N PRO A 708 -10.53 -16.39 24.50
CA PRO A 708 -10.75 -16.97 25.82
C PRO A 708 -12.01 -16.43 26.52
N ASN A 709 -12.26 -15.13 26.41
CA ASN A 709 -13.46 -14.50 26.97
C ASN A 709 -14.73 -14.96 26.23
N GLY A 710 -14.71 -14.94 24.89
CA GLY A 710 -15.84 -15.40 24.08
C GLY A 710 -16.22 -16.86 24.33
N GLN A 711 -15.21 -17.74 24.50
CA GLN A 711 -15.43 -19.13 24.86
C GLN A 711 -15.96 -19.29 26.29
N SER A 712 -15.44 -18.53 27.26
CA SER A 712 -15.94 -18.53 28.64
C SER A 712 -17.41 -18.11 28.68
N ASP A 713 -17.78 -17.04 27.98
CA ASP A 713 -19.15 -16.52 27.92
C ASP A 713 -20.10 -17.53 27.27
N LEU A 714 -19.68 -18.16 26.17
CA LEU A 714 -20.44 -19.24 25.52
C LEU A 714 -20.59 -20.47 26.42
N THR A 715 -19.54 -20.85 27.15
CA THR A 715 -19.58 -21.97 28.11
C THR A 715 -20.59 -21.69 29.21
N ALA A 716 -20.57 -20.49 29.79
CA ALA A 716 -21.52 -20.06 30.80
C ALA A 716 -22.95 -20.06 30.27
N ALA A 717 -23.18 -19.53 29.06
CA ALA A 717 -24.50 -19.52 28.43
C ALA A 717 -25.04 -20.93 28.14
N ILE A 718 -24.19 -21.86 27.70
CA ILE A 718 -24.56 -23.28 27.52
C ILE A 718 -24.93 -23.90 28.87
N ALA A 719 -24.11 -23.69 29.91
CA ALA A 719 -24.36 -24.21 31.26
C ALA A 719 -25.67 -23.68 31.86
N GLN A 720 -26.05 -22.44 31.53
CA GLN A 720 -27.30 -21.81 31.94
C GLN A 720 -28.51 -22.20 31.09
N GLY A 721 -28.35 -23.07 30.08
CA GLY A 721 -29.44 -23.50 29.21
C GLY A 721 -29.97 -22.41 28.26
N ARG A 722 -29.11 -21.47 27.87
CA ARG A 722 -29.46 -20.35 26.99
C ARG A 722 -29.17 -20.62 25.52
N CYS A 723 -28.29 -21.57 25.20
CA CYS A 723 -27.90 -21.90 23.83
C CYS A 723 -28.70 -23.10 23.29
N TYR A 724 -29.12 -23.01 22.04
CA TYR A 724 -29.90 -24.04 21.35
C TYR A 724 -29.23 -24.44 20.03
N THR A 725 -29.27 -25.74 19.73
CA THR A 725 -28.87 -26.32 18.44
C THR A 725 -30.09 -26.87 17.71
N ILE A 726 -30.02 -26.85 16.38
CA ILE A 726 -31.05 -27.39 15.49
C ILE A 726 -30.46 -28.59 14.74
N PRO A 727 -30.38 -29.79 15.34
CA PRO A 727 -29.99 -30.98 14.61
C PRO A 727 -30.97 -31.30 13.48
N TYR A 728 -30.41 -31.67 12.33
CA TYR A 728 -31.07 -32.31 11.21
C TYR A 728 -30.77 -33.80 11.23
N ALA A 729 -31.82 -34.61 11.30
CA ALA A 729 -31.75 -36.06 11.27
C ALA A 729 -32.87 -36.56 10.34
N PRO A 730 -32.55 -36.86 9.06
CA PRO A 730 -33.58 -37.33 8.13
C PRO A 730 -34.16 -38.65 8.64
N ALA A 731 -35.49 -38.79 8.58
CA ALA A 731 -36.13 -40.07 8.82
C ALA A 731 -35.51 -41.12 7.88
N SER A 732 -34.86 -42.16 8.44
CA SER A 732 -34.21 -43.21 7.65
C SER A 732 -35.25 -43.87 6.74
N SER A 733 -35.14 -43.67 5.43
CA SER A 733 -36.01 -44.36 4.47
C SER A 733 -35.65 -45.85 4.32
N ASP A 734 -34.51 -46.28 4.86
CA ASP A 734 -34.09 -47.68 4.90
C ASP A 734 -34.18 -48.25 6.31
N ASN A 735 -35.25 -49.00 6.59
CA ASN A 735 -35.39 -49.80 7.82
C ASN A 735 -34.34 -50.92 7.95
N ASN A 736 -33.50 -51.15 6.93
CA ASN A 736 -32.49 -52.21 6.89
C ASN A 736 -31.05 -51.75 7.11
N SER A 737 -30.82 -50.45 7.37
CA SER A 737 -29.50 -49.91 7.69
C SER A 737 -29.35 -49.69 9.20
N CYS A 738 -28.64 -50.59 9.90
CA CYS A 738 -28.38 -50.49 11.35
C CYS A 738 -27.45 -49.33 11.78
N LYS A 739 -27.16 -48.36 10.90
CA LYS A 739 -26.43 -47.14 11.26
C LYS A 739 -27.37 -45.95 11.13
N ALA A 740 -27.87 -45.48 12.28
CA ALA A 740 -28.56 -44.20 12.34
C ALA A 740 -27.63 -43.11 11.79
N PRO A 741 -28.08 -42.27 10.85
CA PRO A 741 -27.27 -41.17 10.35
C PRO A 741 -26.87 -40.25 11.52
N ILE A 742 -25.60 -39.84 11.53
CA ILE A 742 -25.11 -38.89 12.54
C ILE A 742 -25.86 -37.57 12.32
N PRO A 743 -26.59 -37.05 13.32
CA PRO A 743 -27.31 -35.80 13.18
C PRO A 743 -26.33 -34.67 12.92
N VAL A 744 -26.70 -33.79 12.00
CA VAL A 744 -25.87 -32.64 11.59
C VAL A 744 -26.51 -31.37 12.09
N THR A 745 -25.75 -30.44 12.69
CA THR A 745 -26.32 -29.16 13.11
C THR A 745 -26.70 -28.32 11.89
N ALA A 746 -27.98 -27.93 11.80
CA ALA A 746 -28.52 -27.09 10.74
C ALA A 746 -28.48 -25.59 11.09
N GLY A 747 -28.49 -25.28 12.38
CA GLY A 747 -28.43 -23.91 12.88
C GLY A 747 -28.30 -23.86 14.40
N ILE A 748 -28.08 -22.66 14.90
CA ILE A 748 -27.92 -22.34 16.32
C ILE A 748 -28.60 -21.01 16.64
N PHE A 749 -28.99 -20.84 17.91
CA PHE A 749 -29.45 -19.55 18.44
C PHE A 749 -29.35 -19.54 19.96
N MET A 750 -29.45 -18.35 20.55
CA MET A 750 -29.40 -18.12 21.99
C MET A 750 -30.66 -17.39 22.46
N LEU A 751 -31.14 -17.69 23.67
CA LEU A 751 -32.23 -16.97 24.33
C LEU A 751 -31.72 -16.29 25.60
N GLY A 752 -31.88 -14.97 25.68
CA GLY A 752 -31.50 -14.13 26.82
C GLY A 752 -32.71 -13.70 27.67
N TYR A 753 -32.54 -13.67 28.99
CA TYR A 753 -33.58 -13.28 29.96
C TYR A 753 -33.25 -12.01 30.76
N ASP A 754 -31.96 -11.74 30.93
CA ASP A 754 -31.35 -10.83 31.90
C ASP A 754 -29.95 -10.36 31.41
N ASP A 755 -29.77 -10.16 30.10
CA ASP A 755 -28.50 -9.67 29.54
C ASP A 755 -28.33 -8.17 29.84
N PRO A 756 -27.21 -7.73 30.46
CA PRO A 756 -26.93 -6.31 30.66
C PRO A 756 -26.93 -5.50 29.35
N PHE A 757 -26.55 -6.10 28.23
CA PHE A 757 -26.61 -5.47 26.91
C PHE A 757 -28.06 -5.18 26.51
N ASP A 758 -28.98 -6.12 26.75
CA ASP A 758 -30.40 -5.94 26.49
C ASP A 758 -30.99 -4.84 27.39
N GLN A 759 -30.57 -4.77 28.66
CA GLN A 759 -30.95 -3.66 29.52
C GLN A 759 -30.51 -2.32 28.91
N ALA A 760 -29.23 -2.17 28.56
CA ALA A 760 -28.72 -0.92 27.99
C ALA A 760 -29.44 -0.50 26.69
N LEU A 761 -29.90 -1.47 25.90
CA LEU A 761 -30.55 -1.23 24.61
C LEU A 761 -32.07 -0.99 24.70
N TRP A 762 -32.72 -1.54 25.72
CA TRP A 762 -34.19 -1.55 25.84
C TRP A 762 -34.72 -0.76 27.04
N ASP A 763 -33.86 -0.36 27.97
CA ASP A 763 -34.24 0.47 29.12
C ASP A 763 -34.52 1.94 28.71
N GLY A 764 -35.34 2.64 29.49
CA GLY A 764 -35.64 4.06 29.29
C GLY A 764 -36.51 4.41 28.06
N LEU A 765 -37.09 3.42 27.37
CA LEU A 765 -37.94 3.66 26.21
C LEU A 765 -39.32 4.20 26.66
N ALA A 766 -39.52 5.53 26.56
CA ALA A 766 -40.72 6.21 27.02
C ALA A 766 -41.99 5.60 26.39
N GLY A 767 -42.88 5.04 27.23
CA GLY A 767 -44.14 4.44 26.80
C GLY A 767 -44.06 2.95 26.43
N HIS A 768 -42.93 2.28 26.63
CA HIS A 768 -42.78 0.85 26.40
C HIS A 768 -42.67 0.03 27.69
N THR A 769 -42.96 -1.26 27.59
CA THR A 769 -42.91 -2.22 28.71
C THR A 769 -41.47 -2.44 29.19
N PRO A 770 -41.27 -2.77 30.48
CA PRO A 770 -39.96 -3.04 31.04
C PRO A 770 -39.18 -4.04 30.18
N TRP A 771 -37.87 -3.83 30.05
CA TRP A 771 -37.00 -4.76 29.32
C TRP A 771 -37.07 -6.19 29.90
N THR A 772 -37.34 -6.31 31.20
CA THR A 772 -37.55 -7.57 31.92
C THR A 772 -38.83 -8.34 31.54
N ASP A 773 -39.77 -7.73 30.81
CA ASP A 773 -41.01 -8.37 30.32
C ASP A 773 -40.84 -9.01 28.92
N ALA A 774 -39.60 -9.14 28.45
CA ALA A 774 -39.29 -9.71 27.14
C ALA A 774 -38.31 -10.87 27.20
N LEU A 775 -38.42 -11.81 26.27
CA LEU A 775 -37.38 -12.79 25.96
C LEU A 775 -36.59 -12.29 24.75
N TYR A 776 -35.27 -12.40 24.78
CA TYR A 776 -34.40 -11.88 23.73
C TYR A 776 -33.82 -13.01 22.87
N LEU A 777 -33.98 -12.94 21.54
CA LEU A 777 -33.40 -13.90 20.60
C LEU A 777 -32.07 -13.38 20.05
N HIS A 778 -30.99 -14.03 20.47
CA HIS A 778 -29.61 -13.67 20.14
C HIS A 778 -28.95 -14.69 19.21
N ARG A 779 -27.95 -14.24 18.44
CA ARG A 779 -27.01 -15.09 17.69
C ARG A 779 -27.69 -16.16 16.81
N LEU A 780 -28.76 -15.79 16.12
CA LEU A 780 -29.49 -16.67 15.19
C LEU A 780 -28.65 -16.94 13.93
N VAL A 781 -28.20 -18.18 13.75
CA VAL A 781 -27.40 -18.60 12.59
C VAL A 781 -27.96 -19.88 11.98
N LEU A 782 -28.17 -19.88 10.66
CA LEU A 782 -28.52 -21.06 9.88
C LEU A 782 -27.41 -21.36 8.88
N LEU A 783 -26.96 -22.62 8.81
CA LEU A 783 -25.99 -23.02 7.79
C LEU A 783 -26.60 -22.88 6.40
N GLN A 784 -25.80 -22.40 5.45
CA GLN A 784 -26.26 -22.01 4.11
C GLN A 784 -27.07 -23.11 3.40
N ARG A 785 -26.66 -24.38 3.53
CA ARG A 785 -27.34 -25.53 2.91
C ARG A 785 -28.76 -25.81 3.44
N PHE A 786 -29.15 -25.24 4.59
CA PHE A 786 -30.48 -25.37 5.18
C PHE A 786 -31.29 -24.06 5.14
N GLN A 787 -30.78 -23.04 4.47
CA GLN A 787 -31.54 -21.81 4.24
C GLN A 787 -32.73 -22.08 3.33
N GLY A 788 -33.86 -21.42 3.61
CA GLY A 788 -35.10 -21.62 2.85
C GLY A 788 -35.93 -22.83 3.29
N CYS A 789 -35.43 -23.68 4.19
CA CYS A 789 -36.18 -24.83 4.74
C CYS A 789 -37.27 -24.46 5.77
N GLY A 790 -37.55 -23.17 5.97
CA GLY A 790 -38.54 -22.72 6.97
C GLY A 790 -38.06 -22.73 8.42
N LEU A 791 -36.77 -23.01 8.68
CA LEU A 791 -36.22 -23.13 10.05
C LEU A 791 -36.36 -21.86 10.89
N THR A 792 -36.27 -20.66 10.30
CA THR A 792 -36.50 -19.44 11.07
C THR A 792 -37.91 -19.40 11.65
N ALA A 793 -38.94 -19.77 10.89
CA ALA A 793 -40.30 -19.79 11.39
C ALA A 793 -40.48 -20.81 12.53
N LEU A 794 -39.81 -21.96 12.44
CA LEU A 794 -39.76 -22.96 13.51
C LEU A 794 -39.11 -22.39 14.79
N ILE A 795 -37.99 -21.68 14.66
CA ILE A 795 -37.29 -21.03 15.79
C ILE A 795 -38.16 -19.93 16.41
N MET A 796 -38.83 -19.12 15.59
CA MET A 796 -39.72 -18.07 16.07
C MET A 796 -40.91 -18.63 16.85
N ALA A 797 -41.52 -19.71 16.36
CA ALA A 797 -42.59 -20.39 17.09
C ALA A 797 -42.09 -20.97 18.42
N PHE A 798 -40.91 -21.59 18.42
CA PHE A 798 -40.27 -22.09 19.64
C PHE A 798 -39.98 -20.97 20.66
N ALA A 799 -39.43 -19.85 20.21
CA ALA A 799 -39.14 -18.71 21.08
C ALA A 799 -40.40 -18.05 21.65
N GLN A 800 -41.48 -17.95 20.86
CA GLN A 800 -42.79 -17.50 21.36
C GLN A 800 -43.33 -18.40 22.47
N GLU A 801 -43.17 -19.71 22.33
CA GLU A 801 -43.59 -20.63 23.38
C GLU A 801 -42.77 -20.45 24.66
N LYS A 802 -41.46 -20.20 24.55
CA LYS A 802 -40.62 -19.84 25.70
C LYS A 802 -41.06 -18.52 26.35
N VAL A 803 -41.52 -17.55 25.58
CA VAL A 803 -42.10 -16.30 26.10
C VAL A 803 -43.33 -16.61 26.95
N ARG A 804 -44.30 -17.39 26.43
CA ARG A 804 -45.50 -17.78 27.18
C ARG A 804 -45.18 -18.53 28.47
N VAL A 805 -44.30 -19.53 28.38
CA VAL A 805 -43.92 -20.36 29.54
C VAL A 805 -43.20 -19.53 30.61
N SER A 806 -42.42 -18.51 30.21
CA SER A 806 -41.73 -17.63 31.15
C SER A 806 -42.64 -16.53 31.76
N GLY A 807 -43.91 -16.46 31.36
CA GLY A 807 -44.85 -15.42 31.83
C GLY A 807 -44.54 -14.02 31.31
N ARG A 808 -43.73 -13.92 30.24
CA ARG A 808 -43.36 -12.67 29.57
C ARG A 808 -44.33 -12.38 28.43
N HIS A 809 -44.40 -11.13 27.99
CA HIS A 809 -45.34 -10.73 26.94
C HIS A 809 -44.68 -10.43 25.60
N PHE A 810 -43.35 -10.32 25.56
CA PHE A 810 -42.64 -9.89 24.36
C PHE A 810 -41.54 -10.86 23.95
N LEU A 811 -41.40 -11.08 22.64
CA LEU A 811 -40.20 -11.61 22.02
C LEU A 811 -39.48 -10.46 21.32
N ARG A 812 -38.22 -10.23 21.68
CA ARG A 812 -37.41 -9.11 21.18
C ARG A 812 -36.14 -9.60 20.50
N MET A 813 -35.67 -8.82 19.53
CA MET A 813 -34.37 -8.99 18.90
C MET A 813 -33.88 -7.65 18.35
N ASP A 814 -32.59 -7.57 18.08
CA ASP A 814 -31.95 -6.38 17.52
C ASP A 814 -30.96 -6.74 16.41
N CYS A 815 -30.59 -5.72 15.63
CA CYS A 815 -29.46 -5.79 14.73
C CYS A 815 -28.87 -4.39 14.51
N LEU A 816 -27.66 -4.33 13.95
CA LEU A 816 -27.10 -3.05 13.50
C LEU A 816 -28.06 -2.36 12.52
N TYR A 817 -28.26 -1.06 12.71
CA TYR A 817 -29.18 -0.26 11.91
C TYR A 817 -28.83 -0.26 10.41
N GLU A 818 -27.54 -0.34 10.10
CA GLU A 818 -27.02 -0.36 8.72
C GLU A 818 -27.22 -1.72 8.02
N ASN A 819 -27.58 -2.78 8.75
CA ASN A 819 -27.82 -4.11 8.17
C ASN A 819 -29.24 -4.20 7.57
N GLU A 820 -29.47 -3.47 6.48
CA GLU A 820 -30.78 -3.34 5.81
C GLU A 820 -31.38 -4.69 5.42
N LYS A 821 -30.55 -5.64 4.97
CA LYS A 821 -31.00 -6.99 4.60
C LYS A 821 -31.62 -7.72 5.79
N LEU A 822 -30.94 -7.69 6.95
CA LEU A 822 -31.41 -8.36 8.16
C LEU A 822 -32.62 -7.64 8.76
N ARG A 823 -32.63 -6.29 8.76
CA ARG A 823 -33.78 -5.49 9.20
C ARG A 823 -35.03 -5.83 8.40
N ARG A 824 -34.92 -5.85 7.08
CA ARG A 824 -36.04 -6.21 6.20
C ARG A 824 -36.50 -7.64 6.44
N PHE A 825 -35.57 -8.57 6.64
CA PHE A 825 -35.91 -9.95 6.97
C PHE A 825 -36.69 -10.05 8.29
N TYR A 826 -36.24 -9.37 9.34
CA TYR A 826 -36.93 -9.31 10.63
C TYR A 826 -38.31 -8.66 10.51
N GLY A 827 -38.43 -7.53 9.82
CA GLY A 827 -39.69 -6.80 9.68
C GLY A 827 -40.74 -7.49 8.78
N GLU A 828 -40.30 -8.24 7.77
CA GLU A 828 -41.22 -8.71 6.72
C GLU A 828 -41.39 -10.24 6.64
N ARG A 829 -40.43 -11.05 7.11
CA ARG A 829 -40.38 -12.47 6.70
C ARG A 829 -40.06 -13.48 7.81
N CYS A 830 -39.54 -13.06 8.95
CA CYS A 830 -39.01 -14.01 9.95
C CYS A 830 -40.06 -14.95 10.56
N LEU A 831 -41.37 -14.59 10.52
CA LEU A 831 -42.45 -15.45 11.02
C LEU A 831 -42.86 -16.53 10.00
N GLY A 832 -42.26 -16.55 8.82
CA GLY A 832 -42.53 -17.48 7.74
C GLY A 832 -43.49 -16.94 6.67
N PRO A 833 -43.70 -17.72 5.59
CA PRO A 833 -44.50 -17.28 4.44
C PRO A 833 -45.92 -16.88 4.85
N GLY A 834 -46.34 -15.66 4.47
CA GLY A 834 -47.67 -15.12 4.74
C GLY A 834 -47.93 -14.65 6.16
N LYS A 835 -46.97 -14.79 7.08
CA LYS A 835 -47.12 -14.39 8.50
C LYS A 835 -46.44 -13.05 8.85
N GLY A 836 -45.68 -12.48 7.91
CA GLY A 836 -44.99 -11.21 8.10
C GLY A 836 -43.72 -11.33 8.95
N GLY A 837 -43.40 -10.25 9.69
CA GLY A 837 -42.27 -10.18 10.59
C GLY A 837 -42.60 -9.44 11.89
N LEU A 838 -41.56 -9.01 12.59
CA LEU A 838 -41.66 -8.27 13.85
C LEU A 838 -41.92 -6.78 13.60
N ARG A 839 -42.50 -6.11 14.59
CA ARG A 839 -42.63 -4.65 14.55
C ARG A 839 -41.27 -4.02 14.82
N GLU A 840 -40.74 -3.31 13.82
CA GLU A 840 -39.56 -2.45 14.01
C GLU A 840 -39.94 -1.24 14.86
N LEU A 841 -39.10 -0.92 15.85
CA LEU A 841 -39.22 0.24 16.73
C LEU A 841 -38.21 1.32 16.32
N ASP A 842 -38.12 2.35 17.15
CA ASP A 842 -37.16 3.43 16.95
C ASP A 842 -35.71 2.95 17.02
N LYS A 843 -34.91 3.51 16.11
CA LYS A 843 -33.46 3.45 16.10
C LYS A 843 -32.90 4.01 17.41
N ILE A 844 -31.93 3.30 18.00
CA ILE A 844 -31.26 3.71 19.23
C ILE A 844 -29.74 3.65 19.05
N VAL A 845 -29.02 4.54 19.74
CA VAL A 845 -27.56 4.49 19.85
C VAL A 845 -27.23 3.84 21.18
N HIS A 846 -26.48 2.74 21.16
CA HIS A 846 -26.06 2.08 22.40
C HIS A 846 -25.11 3.03 23.18
N PRO A 847 -25.38 3.32 24.46
CA PRO A 847 -24.69 4.39 25.19
C PRO A 847 -23.18 4.15 25.34
N GLU A 848 -22.77 2.89 25.54
CA GLU A 848 -21.36 2.55 25.79
C GLU A 848 -20.51 2.43 24.51
N ILE A 849 -21.03 1.76 23.47
CA ILE A 849 -20.28 1.48 22.25
C ILE A 849 -20.54 2.47 21.10
N GLY A 850 -21.56 3.34 21.24
CA GLY A 850 -21.88 4.38 20.25
C GLY A 850 -22.44 3.87 18.92
N TRP A 851 -22.82 2.58 18.84
CA TRP A 851 -23.35 1.96 17.63
C TRP A 851 -24.86 2.11 17.53
N GLU A 852 -25.36 2.17 16.30
CA GLU A 852 -26.77 2.34 16.00
C GLU A 852 -27.46 0.98 15.79
N PHE A 853 -28.55 0.73 16.51
CA PHE A 853 -29.32 -0.50 16.46
C PHE A 853 -30.75 -0.24 16.00
N ALA A 854 -31.26 -1.18 15.20
CA ALA A 854 -32.69 -1.35 14.94
C ALA A 854 -33.22 -2.41 15.92
N ARG A 855 -34.39 -2.14 16.51
CA ARG A 855 -35.02 -2.98 17.52
C ARG A 855 -36.33 -3.53 17.01
N PHE A 856 -36.60 -4.80 17.27
CA PHE A 856 -37.76 -5.51 16.76
C PHE A 856 -38.48 -6.20 17.92
N GLU A 857 -39.81 -6.09 17.95
CA GLU A 857 -40.61 -6.80 18.95
C GLU A 857 -41.84 -7.49 18.36
N LEU A 858 -42.22 -8.59 19.01
CA LEU A 858 -43.47 -9.30 18.81
C LEU A 858 -44.19 -9.37 20.15
N VAL A 859 -45.45 -8.94 20.17
CA VAL A 859 -46.35 -9.19 21.31
C VAL A 859 -46.79 -10.65 21.23
N VAL A 860 -46.49 -11.41 22.27
CA VAL A 860 -46.90 -12.81 22.40
C VAL A 860 -48.09 -12.84 23.35
N ASP A 861 -49.27 -13.10 22.79
CA ASP A 861 -50.50 -13.18 23.58
C ASP A 861 -50.41 -14.33 24.59
N SER A 862 -50.53 -13.99 25.87
CA SER A 862 -50.53 -14.93 26.99
C SER A 862 -51.89 -15.59 27.21
N THR A 863 -52.94 -15.13 26.51
CA THR A 863 -54.33 -15.58 26.71
C THR A 863 -54.76 -16.74 25.83
N THR A 864 -54.04 -17.04 24.75
CA THR A 864 -54.26 -18.25 23.94
C THR A 864 -53.51 -19.43 24.55
N LYS A 865 -54.20 -20.20 25.41
CA LYS A 865 -53.79 -21.54 25.85
C LYS A 865 -54.29 -22.62 24.91
#